data_AF-A0A6V8PAE0-F1
#
_entry.id   AF-A0A6V8PAE0-F1
#
_cell.length_a   1.000
_cell.length_b   1.000
_cell.length_c   1.000
_cell.angle_alpha   90.00
_cell.angle_beta   90.00
_cell.angle_gamma   90.00
#
_symmetry.space_group_name_H-M   'P 1'
#
loop_
_entity.id
_entity.type
_entity.pdbx_description
1 polymer ?
#
loop_
_entity_poly.entity_id
_entity_poly.type
_entity_poly.pdbx_seq_one_letter_code
_entity_poly.pdbx_strand_id
1 'polypeptide(L)'
;MFSRNELYEKILTRVRKPSQYIDREFNSIHKDPAQCKVKIALVFPDLYEMGMSNLGIQILYRIVNDMPQAVAERVFAPWVDMEEEMRHHHISLLSLESRTPVREFDIVGFSIQHELCFTTVLNLIDLAGLAVRASHRSEADPLVIAGGPATFNPEPLAPFMDAFAIGDGEKLIQEIVQVVEKSKDENWSRGKILENLAHLEGIYVPSDFGVTYREEGTIASIKPLSFRKMVRKRLLKDLNVFPSPSSPIVPHTEVVHDRCNIEIMRGCTHGCRFCQAGMIYRPVRERSAQKVIHLSRETLQSTGYDELSLASLSTSDYSSIHEVLRQILRDHETPTLSVSLPSLRTDSFSVYLAEKVQEGRRSGLTFAPEAGTQRLRDIINKNISQEDIEKCMEVAFRQGWRKIKLYFMVGLPYETHEDVEGIVDLVKKIETLAREVLPPSEARKIQLTVNISPFCAKSHTPFQWAAQNSLEEIRDKQRFLREKLKSRRVKLKWHNPEASLVEGVLARGDRRVAEAVEAAWQKGCRFDGWSEQFSLAPWLEAFAEKGIDPEFYVTRERAEEETLPWDHLDCGVSRGFLLQEYHKAKEGEKTLDCRWHGCYDCGLCGDFGCANILDRQGEGKEPPSPAEPLRSRIRDRDKFKVRIRFTKRDEARFLSQLDMVRLFSRVVRRAALPILYSQGFNPRPQISFGPPPPVGVESEGEYADLMLARPISPRELVARLNQNLIAGVQVLQAQIIDPKARSLMSRIDVADYTIEVRLDGASSGMATKDGPQKEKLEKFVTSLTKLSDKVIAARLQSLSGSTALLRILGRAGSQGSFKPFELPDLWKEKFTEEGLVLEKVKRVGLYYYRGGELKDLFEI
;
A
#
# COMPACT_ATOMS: atom_id res chain seq x y z
N MET A 1 30.25 -14.40 -16.41
CA MET A 1 29.24 -14.57 -15.34
C MET A 1 28.65 -13.21 -15.09
N PHE A 2 27.32 -13.06 -15.13
CA PHE A 2 26.69 -11.77 -14.82
C PHE A 2 26.86 -11.46 -13.33
N SER A 3 27.01 -10.19 -12.98
CA SER A 3 26.86 -9.76 -11.60
C SER A 3 25.42 -10.01 -11.12
N ARG A 4 25.20 -10.10 -9.81
CA ARG A 4 23.86 -10.22 -9.22
C ARG A 4 22.90 -9.14 -9.74
N ASN A 5 23.39 -7.92 -9.84
CA ASN A 5 22.60 -6.77 -10.29
C ASN A 5 22.23 -6.85 -11.78
N GLU A 6 23.16 -7.31 -12.62
CA GLU A 6 22.89 -7.54 -14.05
C GLU A 6 21.86 -8.65 -14.25
N LEU A 7 21.95 -9.73 -13.47
CA LEU A 7 20.98 -10.82 -13.53
C LEU A 7 19.59 -10.38 -13.04
N TYR A 8 19.55 -9.60 -11.95
CA TYR A 8 18.32 -9.00 -11.44
C TYR A 8 17.63 -8.13 -12.49
N GLU A 9 18.38 -7.26 -13.17
CA GLU A 9 17.80 -6.43 -14.24
C GLU A 9 17.29 -7.22 -15.44
N LYS A 10 17.91 -8.36 -15.74
CA LYS A 10 17.43 -9.25 -16.81
C LYS A 10 16.08 -9.86 -16.45
N ILE A 11 15.91 -10.35 -15.22
CA ILE A 11 14.62 -10.94 -14.80
C ILE A 11 13.49 -9.91 -14.75
N LEU A 12 13.79 -8.62 -14.50
CA LEU A 12 12.79 -7.55 -14.57
C LEU A 12 12.14 -7.42 -15.96
N THR A 13 12.78 -7.86 -17.04
CA THR A 13 12.16 -7.85 -18.37
C THR A 13 11.14 -8.97 -18.58
N ARG A 14 11.07 -9.94 -17.65
CA ARG A 14 10.22 -11.13 -17.72
C ARG A 14 8.99 -11.09 -16.80
N VAL A 15 8.94 -10.12 -15.89
CA VAL A 15 7.85 -9.98 -14.90
C VAL A 15 6.81 -8.96 -15.35
N ARG A 16 5.58 -9.07 -14.83
CA ARG A 16 4.43 -8.28 -15.30
C ARG A 16 4.50 -6.79 -14.92
N LYS A 17 4.94 -6.48 -13.70
CA LYS A 17 5.00 -5.11 -13.14
C LYS A 17 6.42 -4.77 -12.65
N PRO A 18 7.41 -4.59 -13.55
CA PRO A 18 8.80 -4.38 -13.12
C PRO A 18 9.04 -3.06 -12.38
N SER A 19 8.17 -2.05 -12.57
CA SER A 19 8.31 -0.75 -11.91
C SER A 19 8.16 -0.77 -10.39
N GLN A 20 7.66 -1.86 -9.81
CA GLN A 20 7.58 -2.03 -8.35
C GLN A 20 8.86 -2.60 -7.72
N TYR A 21 9.85 -2.96 -8.54
CA TYR A 21 11.13 -3.56 -8.15
C TYR A 21 12.34 -2.68 -8.47
N ILE A 22 12.08 -1.42 -8.84
CA ILE A 22 13.12 -0.44 -9.15
C ILE A 22 13.18 0.63 -8.08
N ASP A 23 14.34 1.23 -7.94
CA ASP A 23 14.70 2.18 -6.90
C ASP A 23 14.67 3.64 -7.44
N ARG A 24 15.21 4.60 -6.69
CA ARG A 24 15.37 6.02 -7.04
C ARG A 24 14.05 6.76 -7.18
N GLU A 25 13.11 6.37 -6.33
CA GLU A 25 11.88 7.10 -6.11
C GLU A 25 12.18 8.52 -5.61
N PHE A 26 11.29 9.46 -5.90
CA PHE A 26 11.51 10.82 -5.42
C PHE A 26 11.37 10.84 -3.89
N ASN A 27 12.29 11.52 -3.20
CA ASN A 27 12.48 11.51 -1.73
C ASN A 27 12.98 10.19 -1.10
N SER A 28 13.36 9.15 -1.87
CA SER A 28 14.07 8.01 -1.27
C SER A 28 15.44 8.45 -0.74
N ILE A 29 15.83 7.91 0.41
CA ILE A 29 17.10 8.19 1.08
C ILE A 29 18.08 7.07 0.74
N HIS A 30 19.25 7.45 0.23
CA HIS A 30 20.34 6.53 -0.07
C HIS A 30 21.53 6.86 0.82
N LYS A 31 21.80 5.97 1.77
CA LYS A 31 23.07 5.94 2.51
C LYS A 31 23.91 4.79 1.98
N ASP A 32 25.22 4.90 2.10
CA ASP A 32 26.10 3.75 1.87
C ASP A 32 25.97 2.80 3.07
N PRO A 33 25.39 1.58 2.93
CA PRO A 33 25.22 0.68 4.04
C PRO A 33 26.56 0.24 4.66
N ALA A 34 27.66 0.29 3.91
CA ALA A 34 29.00 -0.02 4.42
C ALA A 34 29.52 1.02 5.43
N GLN A 35 28.96 2.24 5.42
CA GLN A 35 29.32 3.32 6.34
C GLN A 35 28.40 3.40 7.56
N CYS A 36 27.31 2.64 7.57
CA CYS A 36 26.35 2.62 8.66
C CYS A 36 26.67 1.49 9.63
N LYS A 37 26.67 1.81 10.93
CA LYS A 37 26.86 0.81 12.00
C LYS A 37 25.69 -0.16 12.09
N VAL A 38 24.46 0.30 11.90
CA VAL A 38 23.25 -0.53 12.02
C VAL A 38 22.45 -0.49 10.72
N LYS A 39 22.13 -1.66 10.19
CA LYS A 39 21.37 -1.87 8.94
C LYS A 39 20.05 -2.57 9.26
N ILE A 40 18.94 -1.95 8.89
CA ILE A 40 17.59 -2.50 9.09
C ILE A 40 16.91 -2.72 7.74
N ALA A 41 16.48 -3.95 7.47
CA ALA A 41 15.54 -4.26 6.40
C ALA A 41 14.12 -4.09 6.94
N LEU A 42 13.42 -3.04 6.53
CA LEU A 42 12.02 -2.80 6.86
C LEU A 42 11.13 -3.56 5.87
N VAL A 43 10.62 -4.71 6.31
CA VAL A 43 9.83 -5.62 5.51
C VAL A 43 8.34 -5.35 5.69
N PHE A 44 7.66 -5.11 4.57
CA PHE A 44 6.19 -5.22 4.52
C PHE A 44 5.84 -6.56 3.84
N PRO A 45 5.18 -7.51 4.53
CA PRO A 45 4.95 -8.87 4.03
C PRO A 45 3.80 -8.95 3.02
N ASP A 46 3.77 -8.01 2.08
CA ASP A 46 2.82 -7.93 0.97
C ASP A 46 3.45 -7.15 -0.20
N LEU A 47 2.69 -6.97 -1.28
CA LEU A 47 3.11 -6.22 -2.46
C LEU A 47 3.52 -4.78 -2.13
N TYR A 48 4.44 -4.26 -2.95
CA TYR A 48 4.91 -2.87 -2.89
C TYR A 48 3.77 -1.85 -2.85
N GLU A 49 2.72 -2.02 -3.67
CA GLU A 49 1.58 -1.10 -3.73
C GLU A 49 0.78 -1.03 -2.41
N MET A 50 0.78 -2.11 -1.63
CA MET A 50 0.18 -2.17 -0.30
C MET A 50 1.12 -1.54 0.73
N GLY A 51 2.40 -1.95 0.72
CA GLY A 51 3.36 -1.47 1.70
C GLY A 51 3.67 0.02 1.60
N MET A 52 3.75 0.58 0.39
CA MET A 52 3.93 2.02 0.18
C MET A 52 2.70 2.85 0.60
N SER A 53 1.52 2.23 0.69
CA SER A 53 0.32 2.88 1.21
C SER A 53 0.28 2.89 2.75
N ASN A 54 1.19 2.19 3.44
CA ASN A 54 1.25 2.11 4.89
C ASN A 54 2.04 3.30 5.47
N LEU A 55 1.39 4.14 6.28
CA LEU A 55 2.05 5.28 6.90
C LEU A 55 3.10 4.88 7.95
N GLY A 56 2.87 3.77 8.66
CA GLY A 56 3.78 3.27 9.70
C GLY A 56 5.17 2.98 9.16
N ILE A 57 5.27 2.25 8.04
CA ILE A 57 6.58 1.94 7.44
C ILE A 57 7.30 3.20 6.94
N GLN A 58 6.58 4.20 6.43
CA GLN A 58 7.15 5.49 6.00
C GLN A 58 7.71 6.27 7.20
N ILE A 59 7.01 6.27 8.33
CA ILE A 59 7.47 6.89 9.58
C ILE A 59 8.74 6.21 10.07
N LEU A 60 8.74 4.88 10.20
CA LEU A 60 9.89 4.11 10.67
C LEU A 60 11.11 4.27 9.76
N TYR A 61 10.90 4.21 8.43
CA TYR A 61 11.93 4.46 7.43
C TYR A 61 12.60 5.83 7.62
N ARG A 62 11.79 6.88 7.82
CA ARG A 62 12.32 8.23 8.04
C ARG A 62 13.10 8.34 9.34
N ILE A 63 12.55 7.80 10.44
CA ILE A 63 13.19 7.87 11.77
C ILE A 63 14.58 7.24 11.75
N VAL A 64 14.72 6.02 11.20
CA VAL A 64 16.03 5.34 11.15
C VAL A 64 16.98 6.07 10.21
N ASN A 65 16.50 6.51 9.04
CA ASN A 65 17.35 7.21 8.09
C ASN A 65 17.72 8.65 8.50
N ASP A 66 17.06 9.24 9.49
CA ASP A 66 17.52 10.48 10.12
C ASP A 66 18.67 10.26 11.12
N MET A 67 18.91 9.02 11.57
CA MET A 67 20.03 8.67 12.46
C MET A 67 21.32 8.48 11.64
N PRO A 68 22.40 9.26 11.85
CA PRO A 68 23.60 9.19 11.01
C PRO A 68 24.26 7.81 10.98
N GLN A 69 24.21 7.07 12.09
CA GLN A 69 24.86 5.77 12.24
C GLN A 69 24.04 4.58 11.69
N ALA A 70 22.79 4.81 11.27
CA ALA A 70 21.89 3.74 10.87
C ALA A 70 21.30 3.96 9.47
N VAL A 71 20.96 2.87 8.80
CA VAL A 71 20.24 2.88 7.52
C VAL A 71 19.05 1.92 7.60
N ALA A 72 17.92 2.38 7.09
CA ALA A 72 16.76 1.52 6.84
C ALA A 72 16.49 1.43 5.35
N GLU A 73 16.33 0.22 4.86
CA GLU A 73 15.97 -0.06 3.47
C GLU A 73 14.69 -0.88 3.40
N ARG A 74 13.87 -0.65 2.38
CA ARG A 74 12.55 -1.25 2.24
C ARG A 74 12.64 -2.60 1.55
N VAL A 75 11.81 -3.52 2.00
CA VAL A 75 11.65 -4.85 1.41
C VAL A 75 10.16 -5.14 1.31
N PHE A 76 9.74 -5.65 0.15
CA PHE A 76 8.36 -6.04 -0.13
C PHE A 76 8.32 -7.48 -0.63
N ALA A 77 7.17 -8.12 -0.54
CA ALA A 77 7.01 -9.46 -1.10
C ALA A 77 7.03 -9.39 -2.64
N PRO A 78 7.94 -10.12 -3.33
CA PRO A 78 7.86 -10.26 -4.78
C PRO A 78 6.58 -11.01 -5.14
N TRP A 79 5.95 -10.61 -6.25
CA TRP A 79 4.79 -11.34 -6.74
C TRP A 79 5.24 -12.70 -7.28
N VAL A 80 4.30 -13.62 -7.47
CA VAL A 80 4.62 -15.02 -7.78
C VAL A 80 5.49 -15.20 -9.03
N ASP A 81 5.37 -14.33 -10.04
CA ASP A 81 6.19 -14.35 -11.25
C ASP A 81 7.64 -13.89 -10.99
N MET A 82 7.81 -12.82 -10.21
CA MET A 82 9.13 -12.35 -9.79
C MET A 82 9.81 -13.34 -8.84
N GLU A 83 9.06 -13.91 -7.90
CA GLU A 83 9.59 -14.93 -6.99
C GLU A 83 10.09 -16.16 -7.75
N GLU A 84 9.34 -16.64 -8.74
CA GLU A 84 9.72 -17.77 -9.57
C GLU A 84 11.04 -17.52 -10.31
N GLU A 85 11.19 -16.35 -10.95
CA GLU A 85 12.45 -15.96 -11.60
C GLU A 85 13.60 -15.84 -10.60
N MET A 86 13.36 -15.25 -9.42
CA MET A 86 14.37 -15.15 -8.36
C MET A 86 14.84 -16.52 -7.89
N ARG A 87 13.91 -17.45 -7.61
CA ARG A 87 14.24 -18.82 -7.19
C ARG A 87 14.96 -19.60 -8.31
N HIS A 88 14.49 -19.49 -9.56
CA HIS A 88 15.12 -20.12 -10.73
C HIS A 88 16.57 -19.66 -10.93
N HIS A 89 16.83 -18.38 -10.69
CA HIS A 89 18.15 -17.78 -10.86
C HIS A 89 18.99 -17.71 -9.56
N HIS A 90 18.53 -18.35 -8.48
CA HIS A 90 19.18 -18.34 -7.16
C HIS A 90 19.47 -16.93 -6.62
N ILE A 91 18.57 -15.99 -6.87
CA ILE A 91 18.62 -14.63 -6.32
C ILE A 91 17.86 -14.62 -4.99
N SER A 92 18.57 -14.31 -3.90
CA SER A 92 17.96 -14.11 -2.58
C SER A 92 17.06 -12.87 -2.55
N LEU A 93 16.22 -12.75 -1.53
CA LEU A 93 15.48 -11.51 -1.25
C LEU A 93 16.44 -10.32 -1.09
N LEU A 94 16.14 -9.22 -1.78
CA LEU A 94 16.96 -8.01 -1.83
C LEU A 94 16.15 -6.82 -1.29
N SER A 95 16.84 -5.86 -0.69
CA SER A 95 16.31 -4.54 -0.42
C SER A 95 16.10 -3.73 -1.70
N LEU A 96 15.19 -2.76 -1.64
CA LEU A 96 14.86 -1.92 -2.79
C LEU A 96 15.98 -0.92 -3.09
N GLU A 97 16.50 -0.21 -2.08
CA GLU A 97 17.41 0.93 -2.26
C GLU A 97 18.81 0.57 -2.77
N SER A 98 19.40 -0.50 -2.25
CA SER A 98 20.77 -0.87 -2.59
C SER A 98 20.90 -2.26 -3.22
N ARG A 99 19.79 -3.00 -3.35
CA ARG A 99 19.78 -4.40 -3.77
C ARG A 99 20.71 -5.26 -2.89
N THR A 100 20.74 -4.96 -1.59
CA THR A 100 21.50 -5.71 -0.59
C THR A 100 20.69 -6.94 -0.18
N PRO A 101 21.28 -8.15 -0.17
CA PRO A 101 20.63 -9.34 0.35
C PRO A 101 20.15 -9.13 1.78
N VAL A 102 18.90 -9.50 2.03
CA VAL A 102 18.26 -9.29 3.36
C VAL A 102 19.05 -9.97 4.49
N ARG A 103 19.72 -11.10 4.21
CA ARG A 103 20.61 -11.78 5.16
C ARG A 103 21.85 -10.98 5.59
N GLU A 104 22.21 -9.91 4.89
CA GLU A 104 23.37 -9.06 5.20
C GLU A 104 23.01 -7.87 6.11
N PHE A 105 21.74 -7.73 6.50
CA PHE A 105 21.27 -6.73 7.47
C PHE A 105 21.52 -7.20 8.91
N ASP A 106 21.38 -6.29 9.87
CA ASP A 106 21.47 -6.64 11.30
C ASP A 106 20.09 -6.99 11.87
N ILE A 107 19.05 -6.34 11.35
CA ILE A 107 17.66 -6.55 11.71
C ILE A 107 16.82 -6.70 10.44
N VAL A 108 15.97 -7.73 10.42
CA VAL A 108 14.85 -7.88 9.48
C VAL A 108 13.56 -7.58 10.25
N GLY A 109 13.02 -6.38 10.05
CA GLY A 109 11.85 -5.87 10.77
C GLY A 109 10.56 -5.99 9.97
N PHE A 110 9.66 -6.89 10.35
CA PHE A 110 8.37 -7.09 9.71
C PHE A 110 7.28 -6.18 10.30
N SER A 111 6.53 -5.49 9.44
CA SER A 111 5.30 -4.76 9.82
C SER A 111 4.06 -5.57 9.42
N ILE A 112 3.50 -6.32 10.37
CA ILE A 112 2.41 -7.28 10.18
C ILE A 112 1.05 -6.62 10.44
N GLN A 113 0.24 -6.49 9.40
CA GLN A 113 -1.04 -5.76 9.44
C GLN A 113 -2.26 -6.67 9.65
N HIS A 114 -2.19 -7.93 9.25
CA HIS A 114 -3.26 -8.94 9.39
C HIS A 114 -2.67 -10.35 9.39
N GLU A 115 -3.43 -11.34 9.82
CA GLU A 115 -2.96 -12.70 10.06
C GLU A 115 -2.79 -13.51 8.78
N LEU A 116 -3.57 -13.21 7.74
CA LEU A 116 -3.46 -13.86 6.41
C LEU A 116 -2.14 -13.56 5.65
N CYS A 117 -1.18 -12.85 6.25
CA CYS A 117 0.16 -12.71 5.69
C CYS A 117 1.22 -13.58 6.38
N PHE A 118 0.86 -14.39 7.38
CA PHE A 118 1.83 -15.19 8.15
C PHE A 118 2.64 -16.13 7.26
N THR A 119 2.01 -16.83 6.32
CA THR A 119 2.70 -17.68 5.33
C THR A 119 3.63 -16.87 4.41
N THR A 120 3.23 -15.67 4.00
CA THR A 120 4.09 -14.74 3.25
C THR A 120 5.32 -14.33 4.06
N VAL A 121 5.18 -14.10 5.37
CA VAL A 121 6.32 -13.81 6.26
C VAL A 121 7.34 -14.96 6.24
N LEU A 122 6.87 -16.20 6.39
CA LEU A 122 7.73 -17.40 6.31
C LEU A 122 8.41 -17.50 4.93
N ASN A 123 7.67 -17.24 3.86
CA ASN A 123 8.20 -17.24 2.50
C ASN A 123 9.31 -16.22 2.29
N LEU A 124 9.21 -15.04 2.90
CA LEU A 124 10.26 -14.01 2.80
C LEU A 124 11.50 -14.34 3.64
N ILE A 125 11.34 -14.97 4.80
CA ILE A 125 12.46 -15.46 5.60
C ILE A 125 13.24 -16.53 4.81
N ASP A 126 12.53 -17.49 4.21
CA ASP A 126 13.12 -18.51 3.35
C ASP A 126 13.79 -17.92 2.10
N LEU A 127 13.11 -17.01 1.38
CA LEU A 127 13.67 -16.37 0.18
C LEU A 127 14.90 -15.50 0.50
N ALA A 128 15.02 -14.97 1.72
CA ALA A 128 16.21 -14.29 2.21
C ALA A 128 17.40 -15.25 2.47
N GLY A 129 17.17 -16.56 2.47
CA GLY A 129 18.15 -17.59 2.80
C GLY A 129 18.38 -17.76 4.29
N LEU A 130 17.38 -17.43 5.12
CA LEU A 130 17.42 -17.55 6.57
C LEU A 130 16.64 -18.78 7.02
N ALA A 131 17.04 -19.36 8.16
CA ALA A 131 16.24 -20.40 8.79
C ALA A 131 14.89 -19.81 9.25
N VAL A 132 13.80 -20.48 8.87
CA VAL A 132 12.43 -20.04 9.18
C VAL A 132 12.19 -20.03 10.69
N ARG A 133 12.60 -21.09 11.40
CA ARG A 133 12.54 -21.12 12.88
C ARG A 133 13.68 -20.32 13.49
N ALA A 134 13.35 -19.48 14.46
CA ALA A 134 14.33 -18.64 15.18
C ALA A 134 15.39 -19.49 15.89
N SER A 135 15.00 -20.65 16.43
CA SER A 135 15.90 -21.59 17.12
C SER A 135 16.99 -22.21 16.23
N HIS A 136 16.85 -22.12 14.91
CA HIS A 136 17.82 -22.66 13.94
C HIS A 136 18.72 -21.58 13.34
N ARG A 137 18.58 -20.31 13.75
CA ARG A 137 19.43 -19.22 13.28
C ARG A 137 20.75 -19.19 14.03
N SER A 138 21.80 -18.83 13.32
CA SER A 138 23.16 -18.67 13.86
C SER A 138 23.38 -17.28 14.46
N GLU A 139 24.51 -17.11 15.16
CA GLU A 139 24.97 -15.81 15.67
C GLU A 139 25.22 -14.77 14.56
N ALA A 140 25.47 -15.23 13.32
CA ALA A 140 25.74 -14.37 12.17
C ALA A 140 24.47 -13.93 11.43
N ASP A 141 23.33 -14.57 11.68
CA ASP A 141 22.07 -14.24 11.01
C ASP A 141 21.43 -13.00 11.66
N PRO A 142 20.72 -12.14 10.88
CA PRO A 142 20.02 -10.99 11.42
C PRO A 142 19.00 -11.38 12.51
N LEU A 143 18.69 -10.42 13.38
CA LEU A 143 17.53 -10.50 14.25
C LEU A 143 16.26 -10.33 13.42
N VAL A 144 15.31 -11.25 13.52
CA VAL A 144 14.00 -11.13 12.90
C VAL A 144 13.01 -10.62 13.93
N ILE A 145 12.55 -9.39 13.74
CA ILE A 145 11.65 -8.68 14.66
C ILE A 145 10.34 -8.40 13.95
N ALA A 146 9.20 -8.61 14.62
CA ALA A 146 7.88 -8.30 14.07
C ALA A 146 7.14 -7.24 14.90
N GLY A 147 6.43 -6.33 14.25
CA GLY A 147 5.50 -5.39 14.89
C GLY A 147 4.24 -5.19 14.04
N GLY A 148 3.41 -4.24 14.43
CA GLY A 148 2.13 -3.96 13.77
C GLY A 148 0.92 -4.51 14.54
N PRO A 149 -0.31 -4.17 14.14
CA PRO A 149 -1.49 -4.47 14.93
C PRO A 149 -1.75 -5.98 15.12
N ALA A 150 -1.41 -6.82 14.14
CA ALA A 150 -1.62 -8.26 14.23
C ALA A 150 -0.72 -8.94 15.28
N THR A 151 0.36 -8.29 15.74
CA THR A 151 1.25 -8.86 16.75
C THR A 151 0.72 -8.74 18.18
N PHE A 152 -0.46 -8.15 18.38
CA PHE A 152 -1.21 -8.24 19.64
C PHE A 152 -1.80 -9.64 19.89
N ASN A 153 -1.63 -10.60 18.97
CA ASN A 153 -1.51 -12.01 19.30
C ASN A 153 -0.25 -12.57 18.60
N PRO A 154 0.91 -12.61 19.27
CA PRO A 154 2.17 -13.00 18.63
C PRO A 154 2.37 -14.51 18.55
N GLU A 155 1.61 -15.29 19.33
CA GLU A 155 1.87 -16.72 19.56
C GLU A 155 1.91 -17.59 18.30
N PRO A 156 1.04 -17.41 17.29
CA PRO A 156 1.12 -18.17 16.03
C PRO A 156 2.40 -17.91 15.22
N LEU A 157 3.11 -16.82 15.49
CA LEU A 157 4.39 -16.48 14.85
C LEU A 157 5.60 -16.62 15.79
N ALA A 158 5.37 -16.90 17.08
CA ALA A 158 6.39 -16.90 18.11
C ALA A 158 7.62 -17.79 17.78
N PRO A 159 7.47 -19.00 17.20
CA PRO A 159 8.63 -19.83 16.85
C PRO A 159 9.51 -19.28 15.70
N PHE A 160 9.01 -18.30 14.94
CA PHE A 160 9.69 -17.75 13.76
C PHE A 160 10.34 -16.39 14.01
N MET A 161 10.03 -15.74 15.14
CA MET A 161 10.51 -14.40 15.47
C MET A 161 11.48 -14.43 16.64
N ASP A 162 12.51 -13.60 16.58
CA ASP A 162 13.43 -13.40 17.70
C ASP A 162 12.83 -12.46 18.74
N ALA A 163 12.10 -11.44 18.31
CA ALA A 163 11.36 -10.53 19.18
C ALA A 163 10.15 -9.92 18.47
N PHE A 164 9.23 -9.37 19.25
CA PHE A 164 8.12 -8.57 18.78
C PHE A 164 8.15 -7.16 19.39
N ALA A 165 7.84 -6.15 18.58
CA ALA A 165 7.65 -4.78 18.99
C ALA A 165 6.15 -4.46 19.07
N ILE A 166 5.62 -4.41 20.30
CA ILE A 166 4.20 -4.23 20.60
C ILE A 166 3.90 -2.76 20.91
N GLY A 167 2.96 -2.16 20.16
CA GLY A 167 2.52 -0.78 20.34
C GLY A 167 3.15 0.21 19.37
N ASP A 168 3.36 1.45 19.81
CA ASP A 168 3.90 2.53 18.98
C ASP A 168 5.41 2.36 18.73
N GLY A 169 5.81 2.35 17.45
CA GLY A 169 7.18 2.01 17.04
C GLY A 169 8.17 3.17 16.99
N GLU A 170 7.69 4.43 17.02
CA GLU A 170 8.51 5.60 16.66
C GLU A 170 9.71 5.82 17.57
N LYS A 171 9.51 5.76 18.89
CA LYS A 171 10.62 5.84 19.85
C LYS A 171 11.33 4.49 20.01
N LEU A 172 10.55 3.41 19.95
CA LEU A 172 11.05 2.06 20.19
C LEU A 172 12.11 1.65 19.15
N ILE A 173 11.93 1.99 17.88
CA ILE A 173 12.91 1.66 16.84
C ILE A 173 14.26 2.35 17.07
N GLN A 174 14.27 3.57 17.62
CA GLN A 174 15.51 4.28 17.96
C GLN A 174 16.25 3.57 19.09
N GLU A 175 15.52 3.09 20.11
CA GLU A 175 16.09 2.33 21.23
C GLU A 175 16.59 0.95 20.78
N ILE A 176 15.88 0.28 19.87
CA ILE A 176 16.35 -0.97 19.24
C ILE A 176 17.67 -0.72 18.49
N VAL A 177 17.75 0.34 17.68
CA VAL A 177 18.99 0.72 16.97
C VAL A 177 20.14 0.93 17.96
N GLN A 178 19.90 1.63 19.07
CA GLN A 178 20.92 1.87 20.10
C GLN A 178 21.41 0.57 20.76
N VAL A 179 20.50 -0.38 21.03
CA VAL A 179 20.88 -1.69 21.59
C VAL A 179 21.76 -2.48 20.61
N VAL A 180 21.40 -2.50 19.32
CA VAL A 180 22.19 -3.21 18.29
C VAL A 180 23.50 -2.49 17.95
N GLU A 181 23.53 -1.16 18.02
CA GLU A 181 24.78 -0.39 17.90
C GLU A 181 25.74 -0.77 19.02
N LYS A 182 25.26 -0.75 20.27
CA LYS A 182 26.05 -1.12 21.44
C LYS A 182 26.51 -2.57 21.40
N SER A 183 25.65 -3.48 20.91
CA SER A 183 26.01 -4.90 20.81
C SER A 183 27.17 -5.15 19.86
N LYS A 184 27.30 -4.35 18.79
CA LYS A 184 28.44 -4.41 17.88
C LYS A 184 29.71 -3.85 18.50
N ASP A 185 29.61 -2.72 19.20
CA ASP A 185 30.76 -2.10 19.86
C ASP A 185 31.34 -3.01 20.98
N GLU A 186 30.49 -3.78 21.65
CA GLU A 186 30.87 -4.68 22.75
C GLU A 186 30.89 -6.18 22.37
N ASN A 187 30.66 -6.51 21.09
CA ASN A 187 30.62 -7.88 20.55
C ASN A 187 29.73 -8.86 21.36
N TRP A 188 28.47 -8.49 21.58
CA TRP A 188 27.51 -9.33 22.31
C TRP A 188 27.06 -10.54 21.49
N SER A 189 26.77 -11.65 22.17
CA SER A 189 26.04 -12.76 21.57
C SER A 189 24.58 -12.40 21.32
N ARG A 190 23.91 -13.10 20.40
CA ARG A 190 22.48 -12.99 20.11
C ARG A 190 21.64 -13.05 21.37
N GLY A 191 21.93 -14.00 22.27
CA GLY A 191 21.24 -14.12 23.56
C GLY A 191 21.34 -12.87 24.43
N LYS A 192 22.53 -12.25 24.51
CA LYS A 192 22.72 -11.00 25.26
C LYS A 192 22.03 -9.81 24.57
N ILE A 193 21.96 -9.80 23.24
CA ILE A 193 21.18 -8.78 22.51
C ILE A 193 19.70 -8.91 22.87
N LEU A 194 19.14 -10.12 22.82
CA LEU A 194 17.74 -10.38 23.17
C LEU A 194 17.42 -10.02 24.62
N GLU A 195 18.31 -10.36 25.56
CA GLU A 195 18.19 -9.94 26.97
C GLU A 195 18.11 -8.41 27.10
N ASN A 196 18.98 -7.68 26.40
CA ASN A 196 18.99 -6.22 26.44
C ASN A 196 17.76 -5.61 25.74
N LEU A 197 17.32 -6.19 24.63
CA LEU A 197 16.07 -5.81 23.97
C LEU A 197 14.86 -6.05 24.89
N ALA A 198 14.84 -7.16 25.63
CA ALA A 198 13.78 -7.49 26.57
C ALA A 198 13.66 -6.46 27.71
N HIS A 199 14.67 -5.63 27.98
CA HIS A 199 14.56 -4.51 28.93
C HIS A 199 13.77 -3.31 28.36
N LEU A 200 13.67 -3.16 27.04
CA LEU A 200 12.89 -2.10 26.42
C LEU A 200 11.39 -2.37 26.57
N GLU A 201 10.61 -1.39 27.02
CA GLU A 201 9.15 -1.50 27.07
C GLU A 201 8.57 -1.70 25.66
N GLY A 202 7.60 -2.60 25.51
CA GLY A 202 7.03 -3.00 24.22
C GLY A 202 7.74 -4.17 23.54
N ILE A 203 8.91 -4.62 24.03
CA ILE A 203 9.57 -5.80 23.47
C ILE A 203 9.10 -7.08 24.15
N TYR A 204 8.57 -7.99 23.34
CA TYR A 204 8.26 -9.37 23.69
C TYR A 204 9.27 -10.32 23.03
N VAL A 205 10.02 -11.09 23.82
CA VAL A 205 10.96 -12.12 23.34
C VAL A 205 10.33 -13.49 23.58
N PRO A 206 9.97 -14.27 22.55
CA PRO A 206 9.26 -15.54 22.73
C PRO A 206 9.98 -16.58 23.59
N SER A 207 11.32 -16.61 23.54
CA SER A 207 12.14 -17.53 24.33
C SER A 207 12.08 -17.25 25.84
N ASP A 208 11.62 -16.07 26.24
CA ASP A 208 11.47 -15.69 27.64
C ASP A 208 10.16 -16.21 28.25
N PHE A 209 9.32 -16.92 27.49
CA PHE A 209 8.00 -17.37 27.94
C PHE A 209 7.76 -18.83 27.57
N GLY A 210 7.63 -19.68 28.60
CA GLY A 210 7.26 -21.08 28.45
C GLY A 210 5.75 -21.27 28.52
N VAL A 211 5.18 -22.03 27.58
CA VAL A 211 3.74 -22.32 27.52
C VAL A 211 3.50 -23.79 27.85
N THR A 212 2.58 -24.05 28.77
CA THR A 212 2.14 -25.41 29.14
C THR A 212 0.65 -25.55 28.87
N TYR A 213 0.20 -26.75 28.49
CA TYR A 213 -1.18 -27.03 28.10
C TYR A 213 -1.83 -28.04 29.02
N ARG A 214 -3.16 -28.00 29.11
CA ARG A 214 -3.99 -29.01 29.77
C ARG A 214 -4.31 -30.16 28.79
N GLU A 215 -4.86 -31.26 29.29
CA GLU A 215 -5.19 -32.44 28.47
C GLU A 215 -6.22 -32.12 27.37
N GLU A 216 -7.18 -31.24 27.67
CA GLU A 216 -8.19 -30.75 26.74
C GLU A 216 -7.65 -29.73 25.72
N GLY A 217 -6.36 -29.42 25.77
CA GLY A 217 -5.68 -28.55 24.81
C GLY A 217 -5.76 -27.05 25.13
N THR A 218 -6.40 -26.60 26.20
CA THR A 218 -6.34 -25.19 26.63
C THR A 218 -5.00 -24.87 27.28
N ILE A 219 -4.65 -23.58 27.37
CA ILE A 219 -3.39 -23.16 28.02
C ILE A 219 -3.54 -23.33 29.54
N ALA A 220 -2.61 -24.08 30.14
CA ALA A 220 -2.53 -24.25 31.58
C ALA A 220 -1.82 -23.07 32.25
N SER A 221 -0.73 -22.59 31.64
CA SER A 221 0.02 -21.42 32.11
C SER A 221 0.97 -20.88 31.05
N ILE A 222 1.23 -19.57 31.10
CA ILE A 222 2.32 -18.90 30.39
C ILE A 222 3.29 -18.39 31.45
N LYS A 223 4.46 -19.03 31.57
CA LYS A 223 5.44 -18.73 32.63
C LYS A 223 6.60 -17.92 32.09
N PRO A 224 6.96 -16.78 32.72
CA PRO A 224 8.17 -16.07 32.39
C PRO A 224 9.39 -16.92 32.80
N LEU A 225 10.34 -17.04 31.89
CA LEU A 225 11.63 -17.70 32.05
C LEU A 225 12.76 -16.68 32.31
N SER A 226 12.44 -15.39 32.18
CA SER A 226 13.33 -14.24 32.37
C SER A 226 12.78 -13.29 33.45
N PHE A 227 13.42 -12.12 33.63
CA PHE A 227 13.05 -11.13 34.65
C PHE A 227 11.67 -10.49 34.40
N ARG A 228 11.20 -10.45 33.15
CA ARG A 228 9.98 -9.77 32.76
C ARG A 228 8.77 -10.70 32.84
N LYS A 229 7.84 -10.40 33.74
CA LYS A 229 6.60 -11.17 33.93
C LYS A 229 5.52 -10.90 32.89
N MET A 230 5.47 -9.67 32.39
CA MET A 230 4.44 -9.17 31.48
C MET A 230 5.05 -8.13 30.55
N VAL A 231 4.62 -8.11 29.29
CA VAL A 231 5.09 -7.15 28.29
C VAL A 231 4.05 -6.07 28.08
N ARG A 232 4.34 -4.88 28.59
CA ARG A 232 3.53 -3.68 28.37
C ARG A 232 3.79 -3.11 26.98
N LYS A 233 2.73 -2.78 26.22
CA LYS A 233 2.85 -2.12 24.92
C LYS A 233 3.60 -0.79 25.04
N ARG A 234 4.34 -0.42 24.01
CA ARG A 234 4.89 0.93 23.89
C ARG A 234 3.78 1.92 23.57
N LEU A 235 3.77 3.06 24.26
CA LEU A 235 2.83 4.14 24.03
C LEU A 235 3.55 5.47 23.80
N LEU A 236 3.34 6.08 22.62
CA LEU A 236 3.72 7.44 22.33
C LEU A 236 2.67 8.39 22.92
N LYS A 237 2.99 9.07 24.03
CA LYS A 237 2.00 9.86 24.77
C LYS A 237 1.45 11.06 24.00
N ASP A 238 2.29 11.74 23.22
CA ASP A 238 1.92 12.94 22.46
C ASP A 238 2.42 12.85 21.00
N LEU A 239 1.49 12.92 20.04
CA LEU A 239 1.81 12.88 18.61
C LEU A 239 2.52 14.15 18.13
N ASN A 240 2.40 15.27 18.85
CA ASN A 240 3.00 16.54 18.45
C ASN A 240 4.53 16.56 18.63
N VAL A 241 5.06 15.70 19.50
CA VAL A 241 6.49 15.60 19.82
C VAL A 241 7.28 14.84 18.75
N PHE A 242 6.64 13.86 18.09
CA PHE A 242 7.33 13.06 17.07
C PHE A 242 7.13 13.63 15.66
N PRO A 243 8.23 13.75 14.89
CA PRO A 243 8.16 14.26 13.52
C PRO A 243 7.36 13.30 12.64
N SER A 244 6.40 13.83 11.88
CA SER A 244 5.81 13.14 10.74
C SER A 244 6.67 13.42 9.51
N PRO A 245 6.88 12.46 8.60
CA PRO A 245 7.64 12.70 7.38
C PRO A 245 6.96 13.82 6.55
N SER A 246 7.62 14.98 6.41
CA SER A 246 7.16 16.07 5.53
C SER A 246 7.62 15.91 4.08
N SER A 247 8.49 14.93 3.82
CA SER A 247 8.95 14.53 2.50
C SER A 247 8.91 12.99 2.39
N PRO A 248 7.71 12.39 2.44
CA PRO A 248 7.56 10.96 2.25
C PRO A 248 8.00 10.57 0.83
N ILE A 249 8.37 9.31 0.66
CA ILE A 249 8.76 8.75 -0.63
C ILE A 249 7.56 8.83 -1.57
N VAL A 250 7.83 9.19 -2.82
CA VAL A 250 6.83 9.32 -3.88
C VAL A 250 6.99 8.13 -4.84
N PRO A 251 6.07 7.14 -4.79
CA PRO A 251 6.13 5.92 -5.60
C PRO A 251 6.25 6.19 -7.10
N HIS A 252 7.02 5.34 -7.78
CA HIS A 252 7.09 5.34 -9.25
C HIS A 252 5.79 4.90 -9.90
N THR A 253 5.13 3.91 -9.31
CA THR A 253 3.88 3.33 -9.81
C THR A 253 2.68 3.66 -8.92
N GLU A 254 1.48 3.29 -9.36
CA GLU A 254 0.27 3.51 -8.57
C GLU A 254 0.30 2.64 -7.33
N VAL A 255 -0.03 3.23 -6.20
CA VAL A 255 -0.22 2.52 -4.94
C VAL A 255 -1.70 2.62 -4.54
N VAL A 256 -2.17 1.71 -3.69
CA VAL A 256 -3.60 1.61 -3.32
C VAL A 256 -4.15 2.92 -2.74
N HIS A 257 -3.32 3.66 -2.00
CA HIS A 257 -3.62 4.99 -1.50
C HIS A 257 -2.59 6.01 -1.99
N ASP A 258 -2.63 6.31 -3.29
CA ASP A 258 -1.71 7.24 -3.95
C ASP A 258 -2.05 8.72 -3.71
N ARG A 259 -1.89 9.16 -2.45
CA ARG A 259 -2.25 10.51 -1.99
C ARG A 259 -1.35 10.96 -0.83
N CYS A 260 -1.27 12.26 -0.61
CA CYS A 260 -0.60 12.83 0.56
C CYS A 260 -1.37 12.43 1.81
N ASN A 261 -0.80 11.62 2.70
CA ASN A 261 -1.48 11.09 3.88
C ASN A 261 -0.96 11.71 5.17
N ILE A 262 -1.81 12.41 5.92
CA ILE A 262 -1.46 13.10 7.17
C ILE A 262 -2.26 12.49 8.32
N GLU A 263 -1.58 11.88 9.29
CA GLU A 263 -2.22 11.39 10.53
C GLU A 263 -2.63 12.57 11.41
N ILE A 264 -3.94 12.78 11.57
CA ILE A 264 -4.47 13.88 12.39
C ILE A 264 -4.70 13.47 13.85
N MET A 265 -4.97 12.19 14.10
CA MET A 265 -5.12 11.63 15.44
C MET A 265 -4.92 10.11 15.45
N ARG A 266 -4.53 9.56 16.60
CA ARG A 266 -4.37 8.12 16.85
C ARG A 266 -5.25 7.68 18.02
N GLY A 267 -5.88 6.52 17.90
CA GLY A 267 -6.81 5.97 18.88
C GLY A 267 -8.28 6.30 18.60
N CYS A 268 -9.18 5.60 19.30
CA CYS A 268 -10.63 5.79 19.22
C CYS A 268 -11.26 5.39 20.56
N THR A 269 -12.19 6.21 21.09
CA THR A 269 -12.83 6.00 22.40
C THR A 269 -14.28 5.52 22.31
N HIS A 270 -14.82 5.33 21.10
CA HIS A 270 -16.20 4.84 20.90
C HIS A 270 -16.49 3.48 21.53
N GLY A 271 -15.46 2.63 21.68
CA GLY A 271 -15.57 1.40 22.46
C GLY A 271 -16.42 0.31 21.83
N CYS A 272 -16.45 0.21 20.50
CA CYS A 272 -17.08 -0.92 19.81
C CYS A 272 -16.44 -2.25 20.27
N ARG A 273 -17.25 -3.20 20.73
CA ARG A 273 -16.80 -4.40 21.46
C ARG A 273 -16.08 -5.45 20.61
N PHE A 274 -16.21 -5.35 19.29
CA PHE A 274 -15.48 -6.17 18.32
C PHE A 274 -14.16 -5.53 17.83
N CYS A 275 -13.96 -4.23 18.07
CA CYS A 275 -12.92 -3.47 17.39
C CYS A 275 -11.60 -3.49 18.17
N GLN A 276 -10.65 -4.33 17.73
CA GLN A 276 -9.31 -4.39 18.32
C GLN A 276 -8.60 -3.03 18.28
N ALA A 277 -8.61 -2.35 17.13
CA ALA A 277 -8.02 -1.02 16.97
C ALA A 277 -8.56 0.00 17.99
N GLY A 278 -9.85 -0.08 18.31
CA GLY A 278 -10.51 0.76 19.32
C GLY A 278 -10.04 0.50 20.76
N MET A 279 -9.35 -0.61 21.02
CA MET A 279 -8.77 -0.96 22.32
C MET A 279 -7.25 -0.75 22.33
N ILE A 280 -6.53 -1.35 21.38
CA ILE A 280 -5.05 -1.38 21.39
C ILE A 280 -4.41 0.00 21.14
N TYR A 281 -5.08 0.91 20.41
CA TYR A 281 -4.53 2.24 20.11
C TYR A 281 -4.90 3.32 21.13
N ARG A 282 -5.70 3.00 22.17
CA ARG A 282 -6.01 3.97 23.23
C ARG A 282 -4.73 4.45 23.95
N PRO A 283 -4.68 5.71 24.42
CA PRO A 283 -5.75 6.71 24.42
C PRO A 283 -5.84 7.48 23.08
N VAL A 284 -6.87 8.32 22.94
CA VAL A 284 -6.97 9.24 21.79
C VAL A 284 -5.94 10.36 21.94
N ARG A 285 -5.15 10.56 20.89
CA ARG A 285 -4.09 11.57 20.82
C ARG A 285 -4.25 12.35 19.53
N GLU A 286 -4.57 13.63 19.64
CA GLU A 286 -4.76 14.54 18.52
C GLU A 286 -3.49 15.35 18.23
N ARG A 287 -3.19 15.57 16.95
CA ARG A 287 -2.22 16.59 16.54
C ARG A 287 -2.86 17.97 16.60
N SER A 288 -2.08 19.01 16.88
CA SER A 288 -2.60 20.38 16.83
C SER A 288 -2.96 20.79 15.40
N ALA A 289 -3.99 21.63 15.26
CA ALA A 289 -4.43 22.17 13.97
C ALA A 289 -3.27 22.80 13.19
N GLN A 290 -2.44 23.62 13.87
CA GLN A 290 -1.32 24.28 13.20
C GLN A 290 -0.29 23.28 12.66
N LYS A 291 -0.04 22.18 13.39
CA LYS A 291 0.88 21.13 12.94
C LYS A 291 0.32 20.40 11.73
N VAL A 292 -0.98 20.07 11.73
CA VAL A 292 -1.65 19.42 10.58
C VAL A 292 -1.62 20.30 9.34
N ILE A 293 -1.94 21.59 9.47
CA ILE A 293 -1.92 22.56 8.36
C ILE A 293 -0.50 22.69 7.80
N HIS A 294 0.49 22.86 8.67
CA HIS A 294 1.89 22.98 8.28
C HIS A 294 2.38 21.72 7.56
N LEU A 295 2.15 20.54 8.13
CA LEU A 295 2.52 19.26 7.50
C LEU A 295 1.83 19.07 6.14
N SER A 296 0.56 19.47 6.01
CA SER A 296 -0.18 19.38 4.75
C SER A 296 0.49 20.23 3.66
N ARG A 297 0.85 21.48 3.97
CA ARG A 297 1.53 22.38 3.02
C ARG A 297 2.88 21.84 2.59
N GLU A 298 3.73 21.47 3.56
CA GLU A 298 5.08 20.97 3.29
C GLU A 298 5.05 19.68 2.48
N THR A 299 4.17 18.75 2.85
CA THR A 299 4.09 17.44 2.19
C THR A 299 3.54 17.56 0.78
N LEU A 300 2.51 18.37 0.54
CA LEU A 300 2.00 18.62 -0.81
C LEU A 300 3.06 19.27 -1.70
N GLN A 301 3.82 20.22 -1.16
CA GLN A 301 4.90 20.89 -1.90
C GLN A 301 6.05 19.94 -2.23
N SER A 302 6.49 19.12 -1.26
CA SER A 302 7.62 18.20 -1.43
C SER A 302 7.29 17.01 -2.33
N THR A 303 6.02 16.60 -2.40
CA THR A 303 5.62 15.39 -3.16
C THR A 303 5.03 15.71 -4.53
N GLY A 304 4.34 16.86 -4.68
CA GLY A 304 3.55 17.18 -5.86
C GLY A 304 2.24 16.38 -5.96
N TYR A 305 1.74 15.83 -4.86
CA TYR A 305 0.40 15.25 -4.78
C TYR A 305 -0.68 16.31 -5.02
N ASP A 306 -1.79 15.88 -5.60
CA ASP A 306 -3.02 16.67 -5.81
C ASP A 306 -4.22 16.10 -5.04
N GLU A 307 -3.99 15.10 -4.19
CA GLU A 307 -4.96 14.60 -3.22
C GLU A 307 -4.32 14.59 -1.82
N LEU A 308 -5.04 15.12 -0.84
CA LEU A 308 -4.68 15.11 0.58
C LEU A 308 -5.68 14.24 1.35
N SER A 309 -5.20 13.32 2.17
CA SER A 309 -5.98 12.49 3.07
C SER A 309 -5.66 12.83 4.51
N LEU A 310 -6.69 13.11 5.30
CA LEU A 310 -6.56 13.28 6.75
C LEU A 310 -6.87 11.95 7.42
N ALA A 311 -5.85 11.19 7.78
CA ALA A 311 -5.99 9.82 8.29
C ALA A 311 -6.20 9.77 9.80
N SER A 312 -7.17 8.95 10.20
CA SER A 312 -7.41 8.53 11.58
C SER A 312 -8.39 7.34 11.62
N LEU A 313 -8.66 6.81 12.81
CA LEU A 313 -9.73 5.82 13.03
C LEU A 313 -11.14 6.44 13.01
N SER A 314 -11.28 7.76 13.17
CA SER A 314 -12.57 8.44 13.23
C SER A 314 -12.45 9.95 12.93
N THR A 315 -12.26 10.30 11.66
CA THR A 315 -11.85 11.66 11.24
C THR A 315 -12.84 12.75 11.65
N SER A 316 -14.14 12.42 11.71
CA SER A 316 -15.20 13.33 12.16
C SER A 316 -15.05 13.74 13.62
N ASP A 317 -14.36 12.96 14.46
CA ASP A 317 -14.25 13.27 15.88
C ASP A 317 -13.01 14.06 16.25
N TYR A 318 -12.18 14.44 15.27
CA TYR A 318 -11.01 15.28 15.50
C TYR A 318 -11.46 16.70 15.84
N SER A 319 -11.09 17.18 17.03
CA SER A 319 -11.60 18.45 17.61
C SER A 319 -11.46 19.66 16.68
N SER A 320 -10.39 19.73 15.89
CA SER A 320 -10.07 20.88 15.03
C SER A 320 -10.35 20.65 13.53
N ILE A 321 -11.17 19.64 13.17
CA ILE A 321 -11.41 19.26 11.76
C ILE A 321 -11.91 20.43 10.90
N HIS A 322 -12.81 21.27 11.43
CA HIS A 322 -13.32 22.42 10.70
C HIS A 322 -12.27 23.49 10.43
N GLU A 323 -11.43 23.79 11.42
CA GLU A 323 -10.36 24.79 11.29
C GLU A 323 -9.34 24.32 10.26
N VAL A 324 -8.89 23.07 10.39
CA VAL A 324 -7.93 22.46 9.47
C VAL A 324 -8.46 22.45 8.04
N LEU A 325 -9.69 21.99 7.81
CA LEU A 325 -10.27 21.96 6.46
C LEU A 325 -10.46 23.35 5.88
N ARG A 326 -10.94 24.31 6.68
CA ARG A 326 -11.10 25.71 6.26
C ARG A 326 -9.76 26.29 5.80
N GLN A 327 -8.71 26.09 6.59
CA GLN A 327 -7.40 26.65 6.28
C GLN A 327 -6.77 25.97 5.06
N ILE A 328 -6.82 24.64 4.96
CA ILE A 328 -6.28 23.90 3.80
C ILE A 328 -6.99 24.31 2.51
N LEU A 329 -8.33 24.38 2.50
CA LEU A 329 -9.09 24.79 1.33
C LEU A 329 -8.84 26.25 0.94
N ARG A 330 -8.49 27.11 1.90
CA ARG A 330 -8.13 28.52 1.66
C ARG A 330 -6.70 28.69 1.15
N ASP A 331 -5.73 27.97 1.73
CA ASP A 331 -4.31 28.08 1.39
C ASP A 331 -4.02 27.63 -0.04
N HIS A 332 -4.80 26.69 -0.54
CA HIS A 332 -4.67 26.13 -1.87
C HIS A 332 -5.71 26.75 -2.81
N GLU A 333 -5.50 28.01 -3.19
CA GLU A 333 -6.30 28.75 -4.20
C GLU A 333 -6.34 28.05 -5.59
N THR A 334 -5.56 27.00 -5.79
CA THR A 334 -5.55 26.22 -7.02
C THR A 334 -6.75 25.25 -7.10
N PRO A 335 -7.52 25.27 -8.20
CA PRO A 335 -8.74 24.44 -8.40
C PRO A 335 -8.49 22.93 -8.58
N THR A 336 -7.41 22.39 -8.02
CA THR A 336 -6.90 21.04 -8.34
C THR A 336 -6.63 20.14 -7.14
N LEU A 337 -6.51 20.69 -5.92
CA LEU A 337 -6.33 19.88 -4.71
C LEU A 337 -7.65 19.22 -4.31
N SER A 338 -7.67 17.90 -4.25
CA SER A 338 -8.76 17.10 -3.68
C SER A 338 -8.44 16.80 -2.23
N VAL A 339 -9.41 16.93 -1.33
CA VAL A 339 -9.26 16.45 0.06
C VAL A 339 -10.10 15.18 0.23
N SER A 340 -9.62 14.23 1.02
CA SER A 340 -10.25 12.93 1.27
C SER A 340 -10.31 12.69 2.77
N LEU A 341 -11.52 12.38 3.26
CA LEU A 341 -11.79 12.09 4.66
C LEU A 341 -12.12 10.60 4.80
N PRO A 342 -11.13 9.73 5.04
CA PRO A 342 -11.38 8.33 5.35
C PRO A 342 -12.08 8.19 6.71
N SER A 343 -12.68 7.01 6.95
CA SER A 343 -13.24 6.64 8.25
C SER A 343 -14.31 7.60 8.79
N LEU A 344 -15.22 8.05 7.91
CA LEU A 344 -16.36 8.87 8.30
C LEU A 344 -17.38 8.02 9.07
N ARG A 345 -17.90 8.59 10.16
CA ARG A 345 -18.98 8.00 10.93
C ARG A 345 -20.32 8.18 10.23
N THR A 346 -21.30 7.41 10.67
CA THR A 346 -22.68 7.50 10.16
C THR A 346 -23.45 8.59 10.90
N ASP A 347 -23.09 9.85 10.65
CA ASP A 347 -23.77 11.02 11.21
C ASP A 347 -23.88 12.16 10.17
N SER A 348 -24.80 13.09 10.42
CA SER A 348 -25.06 14.24 9.53
C SER A 348 -23.85 15.17 9.42
N PHE A 349 -23.04 15.25 10.47
CA PHE A 349 -21.81 16.03 10.52
C PHE A 349 -20.79 15.56 9.47
N SER A 350 -20.60 14.24 9.38
CA SER A 350 -19.73 13.60 8.40
C SER A 350 -20.18 13.90 6.96
N VAL A 351 -21.49 13.99 6.72
CA VAL A 351 -22.04 14.38 5.41
C VAL A 351 -21.76 15.84 5.09
N TYR A 352 -21.91 16.74 6.06
CA TYR A 352 -21.57 18.16 5.90
C TYR A 352 -20.07 18.35 5.58
N LEU A 353 -19.19 17.66 6.31
CA LEU A 353 -17.75 17.70 6.03
C LEU A 353 -17.42 17.18 4.62
N ALA A 354 -18.06 16.08 4.21
CA ALA A 354 -17.88 15.53 2.87
C ALA A 354 -18.38 16.49 1.79
N GLU A 355 -19.48 17.22 2.01
CA GLU A 355 -20.00 18.23 1.09
C GLU A 355 -18.98 19.34 0.84
N LYS A 356 -18.40 19.90 1.91
CA LYS A 356 -17.38 20.97 1.84
C LYS A 356 -16.13 20.57 1.09
N VAL A 357 -15.73 19.31 1.25
CA VAL A 357 -14.48 18.79 0.69
C VAL A 357 -14.65 18.31 -0.76
N GLN A 358 -15.86 17.90 -1.14
CA GLN A 358 -16.17 17.33 -2.45
C GLN A 358 -16.89 18.32 -3.39
N GLU A 359 -16.75 19.63 -3.18
CA GLU A 359 -17.30 20.65 -4.07
C GLU A 359 -16.82 20.42 -5.51
N GLY A 360 -17.74 19.93 -6.36
CA GLY A 360 -17.48 19.55 -7.74
C GLY A 360 -17.14 18.08 -7.99
N ARG A 361 -16.83 17.22 -7.00
CA ARG A 361 -16.47 15.79 -7.18
C ARG A 361 -17.09 14.88 -6.13
N ARG A 362 -18.38 14.55 -6.30
CA ARG A 362 -19.10 13.65 -5.39
C ARG A 362 -18.72 12.19 -5.68
N SER A 363 -17.66 11.73 -5.04
CA SER A 363 -17.41 10.29 -4.93
C SER A 363 -18.48 9.66 -4.03
N GLY A 364 -18.72 8.36 -4.15
CA GLY A 364 -19.75 7.72 -3.32
C GLY A 364 -19.40 7.82 -1.83
N LEU A 365 -20.40 8.03 -0.97
CA LEU A 365 -20.20 8.04 0.49
C LEU A 365 -20.13 6.61 1.01
N THR A 366 -19.33 6.42 2.06
CA THR A 366 -19.19 5.13 2.74
C THR A 366 -19.61 5.29 4.19
N PHE A 367 -20.49 4.43 4.66
CA PHE A 367 -20.97 4.38 6.03
C PHE A 367 -20.86 2.96 6.56
N ALA A 368 -20.66 2.83 7.87
CA ALA A 368 -20.54 1.55 8.55
C ALA A 368 -21.57 1.46 9.68
N PRO A 369 -22.82 1.06 9.36
CA PRO A 369 -23.80 0.71 10.38
C PRO A 369 -23.38 -0.49 11.24
N GLU A 370 -22.57 -1.40 10.68
CA GLU A 370 -22.11 -2.68 11.24
C GLU A 370 -23.22 -3.72 11.47
N ALA A 371 -24.37 -3.32 12.00
CA ALA A 371 -25.50 -4.20 12.28
C ALA A 371 -26.83 -3.62 11.78
N GLY A 372 -27.74 -4.52 11.40
CA GLY A 372 -29.05 -4.18 10.83
C GLY A 372 -30.02 -3.56 11.83
N THR A 373 -30.10 -4.11 13.05
CA THR A 373 -31.05 -3.69 14.09
C THR A 373 -30.42 -2.76 15.12
N GLN A 374 -31.25 -1.97 15.81
CA GLN A 374 -30.78 -1.16 16.94
C GLN A 374 -30.24 -2.05 18.07
N ARG A 375 -30.92 -3.16 18.34
CA ARG A 375 -30.54 -4.14 19.37
C ARG A 375 -29.10 -4.60 19.19
N LEU A 376 -28.74 -5.11 18.01
CA LEU A 376 -27.39 -5.62 17.77
C LEU A 376 -26.35 -4.49 17.75
N ARG A 377 -26.71 -3.27 17.28
CA ARG A 377 -25.83 -2.09 17.41
C ARG A 377 -25.53 -1.74 18.86
N ASP A 378 -26.52 -1.81 19.75
CA ASP A 378 -26.33 -1.57 21.19
C ASP A 378 -25.46 -2.67 21.83
N ILE A 379 -25.68 -3.94 21.46
CA ILE A 379 -24.88 -5.10 21.90
C ILE A 379 -23.41 -4.95 21.53
N ILE A 380 -23.11 -4.55 20.30
CA ILE A 380 -21.71 -4.36 19.87
C ILE A 380 -21.13 -3.00 20.30
N ASN A 381 -21.89 -2.21 21.06
CA ASN A 381 -21.59 -0.86 21.49
C ASN A 381 -21.26 0.10 20.32
N LYS A 382 -22.03 0.00 19.23
CA LYS A 382 -22.03 0.98 18.15
C LYS A 382 -23.09 2.03 18.48
N ASN A 383 -22.65 3.11 19.12
CA ASN A 383 -23.48 4.25 19.54
C ASN A 383 -23.98 5.09 18.34
N ILE A 384 -24.83 4.50 17.50
CA ILE A 384 -25.57 5.14 16.42
C ILE A 384 -27.01 4.62 16.44
N SER A 385 -27.98 5.53 16.41
CA SER A 385 -29.38 5.14 16.37
C SER A 385 -29.85 4.88 14.94
N GLN A 386 -30.97 4.17 14.82
CA GLN A 386 -31.68 4.00 13.55
C GLN A 386 -32.05 5.36 12.93
N GLU A 387 -32.46 6.31 13.76
CA GLU A 387 -32.79 7.68 13.37
C GLU A 387 -31.58 8.45 12.85
N ASP A 388 -30.40 8.27 13.46
CA ASP A 388 -29.15 8.89 12.98
C ASP A 388 -28.78 8.42 11.59
N ILE A 389 -28.94 7.11 11.31
CA ILE A 389 -28.68 6.54 9.98
C ILE A 389 -29.64 7.15 8.95
N GLU A 390 -30.93 7.23 9.28
CA GLU A 390 -31.95 7.80 8.39
C GLU A 390 -31.70 9.28 8.11
N LYS A 391 -31.48 10.08 9.14
CA LYS A 391 -31.11 11.51 9.02
C LYS A 391 -29.85 11.68 8.18
N CYS A 392 -28.82 10.87 8.44
CA CYS A 392 -27.57 10.88 7.67
C CYS A 392 -27.81 10.59 6.18
N MET A 393 -28.61 9.57 5.86
CA MET A 393 -28.94 9.23 4.45
C MET A 393 -29.78 10.32 3.80
N GLU A 394 -30.77 10.87 4.51
CA GLU A 394 -31.59 11.98 4.02
C GLU A 394 -30.72 13.19 3.65
N VAL A 395 -29.83 13.61 4.55
CA VAL A 395 -28.90 14.72 4.29
C VAL A 395 -28.02 14.40 3.08
N ALA A 396 -27.46 13.19 2.98
CA ALA A 396 -26.64 12.79 1.84
C ALA A 396 -27.41 12.87 0.51
N PHE A 397 -28.66 12.40 0.48
CA PHE A 397 -29.52 12.46 -0.70
C PHE A 397 -29.87 13.90 -1.09
N ARG A 398 -30.30 14.73 -0.12
CA ARG A 398 -30.61 16.16 -0.34
C ARG A 398 -29.40 16.91 -0.86
N GLN A 399 -28.22 16.61 -0.34
CA GLN A 399 -26.97 17.18 -0.82
C GLN A 399 -26.60 16.68 -2.22
N GLY A 400 -27.23 15.62 -2.72
CA GLY A 400 -27.11 15.18 -4.11
C GLY A 400 -26.21 13.97 -4.33
N TRP A 401 -25.92 13.20 -3.27
CA TRP A 401 -25.20 11.94 -3.38
C TRP A 401 -26.16 10.86 -3.86
N ARG A 402 -25.67 10.01 -4.75
CA ARG A 402 -26.45 8.92 -5.36
C ARG A 402 -25.81 7.55 -5.19
N LYS A 403 -24.51 7.51 -4.88
CA LYS A 403 -23.75 6.29 -4.66
C LYS A 403 -23.42 6.20 -3.18
N ILE A 404 -23.98 5.21 -2.49
CA ILE A 404 -23.73 4.97 -1.07
C ILE A 404 -23.15 3.56 -0.91
N LYS A 405 -22.12 3.42 -0.07
CA LYS A 405 -21.57 2.13 0.35
C LYS A 405 -21.89 1.92 1.83
N LEU A 406 -22.41 0.74 2.17
CA LEU A 406 -22.74 0.35 3.52
C LEU A 406 -21.89 -0.88 3.89
N TYR A 407 -21.34 -0.88 5.10
CA TYR A 407 -20.60 -2.02 5.66
C TYR A 407 -21.37 -2.62 6.83
N PHE A 408 -21.57 -3.94 6.75
CA PHE A 408 -22.21 -4.74 7.78
C PHE A 408 -21.35 -5.94 8.12
N MET A 409 -21.51 -6.42 9.34
CA MET A 409 -20.93 -7.65 9.83
C MET A 409 -22.02 -8.71 10.01
N VAL A 410 -21.63 -9.98 9.91
CA VAL A 410 -22.48 -11.14 10.21
C VAL A 410 -21.72 -12.13 11.09
N GLY A 411 -22.43 -12.85 11.94
CA GLY A 411 -21.86 -13.73 12.95
C GLY A 411 -21.33 -13.01 14.18
N LEU A 412 -21.84 -11.81 14.47
CA LEU A 412 -21.53 -11.09 15.70
C LEU A 412 -22.06 -11.86 16.93
N PRO A 413 -21.43 -11.71 18.11
CA PRO A 413 -21.94 -12.32 19.33
C PRO A 413 -23.37 -11.86 19.64
N TYR A 414 -24.22 -12.82 20.04
CA TYR A 414 -25.64 -12.64 20.33
C TYR A 414 -26.52 -12.21 19.13
N GLU A 415 -26.02 -12.30 17.90
CA GLU A 415 -26.78 -12.05 16.67
C GLU A 415 -27.89 -13.11 16.46
N THR A 416 -29.11 -12.65 16.20
CA THR A 416 -30.24 -13.50 15.84
C THR A 416 -30.53 -13.41 14.34
N HIS A 417 -31.37 -14.32 13.83
CA HIS A 417 -31.83 -14.25 12.44
C HIS A 417 -32.53 -12.91 12.13
N GLU A 418 -33.28 -12.36 13.09
CA GLU A 418 -33.97 -11.07 12.98
C GLU A 418 -32.97 -9.92 12.76
N ASP A 419 -31.75 -9.99 13.30
CA ASP A 419 -30.75 -8.95 13.05
C ASP A 419 -30.18 -9.02 11.64
N VAL A 420 -30.01 -10.24 11.11
CA VAL A 420 -29.60 -10.47 9.71
C VAL A 420 -30.69 -9.98 8.77
N GLU A 421 -31.96 -10.26 9.06
CA GLU A 421 -33.09 -9.70 8.32
C GLU A 421 -33.15 -8.17 8.45
N GLY A 422 -32.81 -7.63 9.62
CA GLY A 422 -32.70 -6.19 9.85
C GLY A 422 -31.72 -5.48 8.90
N ILE A 423 -30.70 -6.16 8.37
CA ILE A 423 -29.84 -5.60 7.31
C ILE A 423 -30.65 -5.36 6.04
N VAL A 424 -31.50 -6.34 5.66
CA VAL A 424 -32.38 -6.24 4.50
C VAL A 424 -33.37 -5.09 4.68
N ASP A 425 -33.98 -4.99 5.85
CA ASP A 425 -34.97 -3.97 6.16
C ASP A 425 -34.36 -2.58 6.17
N LEU A 426 -33.17 -2.42 6.76
CA LEU A 426 -32.45 -1.14 6.74
C LEU A 426 -32.13 -0.70 5.31
N VAL A 427 -31.63 -1.59 4.46
CA VAL A 427 -31.33 -1.28 3.06
C VAL A 427 -32.60 -0.88 2.29
N LYS A 428 -33.69 -1.63 2.46
CA LYS A 428 -34.99 -1.28 1.86
C LYS A 428 -35.53 0.06 2.36
N LYS A 429 -35.38 0.34 3.66
CA LYS A 429 -35.78 1.62 4.27
C LYS A 429 -35.02 2.78 3.66
N ILE A 430 -33.70 2.63 3.44
CA ILE A 430 -32.87 3.62 2.73
C ILE A 430 -33.35 3.81 1.28
N GLU A 431 -33.70 2.73 0.56
CA GLU A 431 -34.29 2.83 -0.79
C GLU A 431 -35.68 3.51 -0.82
N THR A 432 -36.45 3.42 0.25
CA THR A 432 -37.75 4.10 0.41
C THR A 432 -37.54 5.57 0.73
N LEU A 433 -36.71 5.89 1.72
CA LEU A 433 -36.34 7.26 2.09
C LEU A 433 -35.81 8.04 0.87
N ALA A 434 -34.96 7.41 0.08
CA ALA A 434 -34.49 7.91 -1.19
C ALA A 434 -35.61 8.37 -2.15
N ARG A 435 -36.73 7.63 -2.22
CA ARG A 435 -37.88 7.95 -3.09
C ARG A 435 -38.75 9.06 -2.51
N GLU A 436 -38.79 9.19 -1.19
CA GLU A 436 -39.53 10.23 -0.48
C GLU A 436 -38.81 11.58 -0.58
N VAL A 437 -37.48 11.57 -0.46
CA VAL A 437 -36.65 12.78 -0.40
C VAL A 437 -36.29 13.33 -1.79
N LEU A 438 -36.28 12.49 -2.83
CA LEU A 438 -35.82 12.87 -4.17
C LEU A 438 -36.91 12.76 -5.24
N PRO A 439 -36.87 13.62 -6.28
CA PRO A 439 -37.73 13.48 -7.45
C PRO A 439 -37.60 12.09 -8.10
N PRO A 440 -38.66 11.53 -8.72
CA PRO A 440 -38.63 10.19 -9.31
C PRO A 440 -37.49 9.95 -10.32
N SER A 441 -37.08 10.98 -11.06
CA SER A 441 -35.97 10.93 -12.02
C SER A 441 -34.60 10.78 -11.35
N GLU A 442 -34.43 11.33 -10.16
CA GLU A 442 -33.19 11.28 -9.37
C GLU A 442 -33.12 10.04 -8.48
N ALA A 443 -34.24 9.65 -7.85
CA ALA A 443 -34.33 8.45 -7.02
C ALA A 443 -33.97 7.18 -7.80
N ARG A 444 -34.27 7.13 -9.11
CA ARG A 444 -33.90 6.02 -10.00
C ARG A 444 -32.38 5.87 -10.20
N LYS A 445 -31.59 6.91 -9.94
CA LYS A 445 -30.13 6.91 -10.13
C LYS A 445 -29.36 6.39 -8.92
N ILE A 446 -30.05 6.05 -7.84
CA ILE A 446 -29.40 5.61 -6.60
C ILE A 446 -28.79 4.23 -6.77
N GLN A 447 -27.58 4.08 -6.25
CA GLN A 447 -26.83 2.85 -6.18
C GLN A 447 -26.33 2.66 -4.75
N LEU A 448 -26.75 1.57 -4.13
CA LEU A 448 -26.28 1.11 -2.83
C LEU A 448 -25.30 -0.03 -3.05
N THR A 449 -24.10 0.04 -2.48
CA THR A 449 -23.19 -1.11 -2.40
C THR A 449 -23.18 -1.60 -0.96
N VAL A 450 -23.61 -2.83 -0.73
CA VAL A 450 -23.66 -3.45 0.60
C VAL A 450 -22.50 -4.42 0.70
N ASN A 451 -21.58 -4.20 1.65
CA ASN A 451 -20.44 -5.08 1.91
C ASN A 451 -20.70 -5.86 3.20
N ILE A 452 -20.59 -7.18 3.14
CA ILE A 452 -20.81 -8.10 4.26
C ILE A 452 -19.49 -8.76 4.65
N SER A 453 -19.10 -8.61 5.93
CA SER A 453 -17.87 -9.18 6.48
C SER A 453 -18.21 -10.14 7.62
N PRO A 454 -17.69 -11.37 7.64
CA PRO A 454 -17.80 -12.25 8.80
C PRO A 454 -17.10 -11.62 10.02
N PHE A 455 -17.70 -11.78 11.20
CA PHE A 455 -17.06 -11.40 12.45
C PHE A 455 -15.86 -12.33 12.72
N CYS A 456 -14.68 -11.73 12.89
CA CYS A 456 -13.52 -12.41 13.43
C CYS A 456 -13.25 -11.90 14.84
N ALA A 457 -13.31 -12.78 15.84
CA ALA A 457 -12.95 -12.41 17.20
C ALA A 457 -11.43 -12.17 17.29
N LYS A 458 -11.05 -11.00 17.80
CA LYS A 458 -9.64 -10.56 17.91
C LYS A 458 -9.20 -10.45 19.36
N SER A 459 -7.90 -10.62 19.60
CA SER A 459 -7.29 -10.43 20.92
C SER A 459 -7.52 -9.03 21.47
N HIS A 460 -7.54 -8.89 22.79
CA HIS A 460 -7.73 -7.61 23.49
C HIS A 460 -9.02 -6.87 23.13
N THR A 461 -10.09 -7.61 22.82
CA THR A 461 -11.43 -7.07 22.61
C THR A 461 -12.39 -7.63 23.67
N PRO A 462 -13.49 -6.94 24.01
CA PRO A 462 -14.53 -7.52 24.85
C PRO A 462 -15.10 -8.84 24.28
N PHE A 463 -15.09 -9.01 22.95
CA PHE A 463 -15.52 -10.26 22.31
C PHE A 463 -14.43 -11.31 22.13
N GLN A 464 -13.28 -11.18 22.79
CA GLN A 464 -12.20 -12.18 22.70
C GLN A 464 -12.57 -13.55 23.27
N TRP A 465 -13.59 -13.62 24.14
CA TRP A 465 -14.13 -14.88 24.69
C TRP A 465 -15.23 -15.50 23.83
N ALA A 466 -15.90 -14.70 23.01
CA ALA A 466 -17.02 -15.16 22.19
C ALA A 466 -16.58 -16.18 21.15
N ALA A 467 -17.48 -17.11 20.83
CA ALA A 467 -17.37 -17.96 19.64
C ALA A 467 -17.58 -17.13 18.36
N GLN A 468 -16.98 -17.60 17.26
CA GLN A 468 -17.35 -17.20 15.90
C GLN A 468 -18.35 -18.20 15.34
N ASN A 469 -19.14 -17.78 14.35
CA ASN A 469 -19.97 -18.71 13.59
C ASN A 469 -19.12 -19.67 12.77
N SER A 470 -19.65 -20.88 12.60
CA SER A 470 -19.10 -21.88 11.69
C SER A 470 -19.12 -21.40 10.24
N LEU A 471 -18.29 -22.03 9.41
CA LEU A 471 -18.23 -21.76 7.97
C LEU A 471 -19.61 -21.92 7.28
N GLU A 472 -20.39 -22.91 7.72
CA GLU A 472 -21.73 -23.19 7.18
C GLU A 472 -22.72 -22.07 7.54
N GLU A 473 -22.78 -21.65 8.81
CA GLU A 473 -23.64 -20.56 9.26
C GLU A 473 -23.33 -19.24 8.52
N ILE A 474 -22.07 -18.91 8.31
CA ILE A 474 -21.67 -17.72 7.55
C ILE A 474 -22.14 -17.83 6.09
N ARG A 475 -21.96 -18.99 5.44
CA ARG A 475 -22.44 -19.23 4.07
C ARG A 475 -23.95 -19.08 3.98
N ASP A 476 -24.69 -19.58 4.97
CA ASP A 476 -26.15 -19.48 5.00
C ASP A 476 -26.64 -18.05 5.18
N LYS A 477 -26.02 -17.27 6.07
CA LYS A 477 -26.32 -15.84 6.22
C LYS A 477 -26.03 -15.07 4.92
N GLN A 478 -24.90 -15.33 4.27
CA GLN A 478 -24.55 -14.71 2.98
C GLN A 478 -25.54 -15.12 1.88
N ARG A 479 -25.96 -16.39 1.82
CA ARG A 479 -26.96 -16.91 0.89
C ARG A 479 -28.31 -16.21 1.09
N PHE A 480 -28.77 -16.10 2.33
CA PHE A 480 -29.99 -15.41 2.71
C PHE A 480 -29.98 -13.94 2.25
N LEU A 481 -28.92 -13.19 2.57
CA LEU A 481 -28.79 -11.78 2.15
C LEU A 481 -28.78 -11.64 0.63
N ARG A 482 -28.08 -12.54 -0.08
CA ARG A 482 -28.04 -12.56 -1.56
C ARG A 482 -29.41 -12.81 -2.17
N GLU A 483 -30.25 -13.62 -1.53
CA GLU A 483 -31.61 -13.90 -1.98
C GLU A 483 -32.56 -12.73 -1.72
N LYS A 484 -32.45 -12.09 -0.55
CA LYS A 484 -33.35 -11.02 -0.12
C LYS A 484 -33.01 -9.64 -0.66
N LEU A 485 -31.73 -9.37 -1.02
CA LEU A 485 -31.25 -8.09 -1.54
C LEU A 485 -31.16 -8.04 -3.09
N LYS A 486 -31.95 -8.84 -3.80
CA LYS A 486 -32.05 -8.81 -5.27
C LYS A 486 -32.76 -7.52 -5.75
N SER A 487 -32.02 -6.43 -5.86
CA SER A 487 -32.49 -5.14 -6.40
C SER A 487 -31.54 -4.64 -7.49
N ARG A 488 -32.08 -4.01 -8.55
CA ARG A 488 -31.25 -3.33 -9.58
C ARG A 488 -30.42 -2.18 -9.03
N ARG A 489 -30.76 -1.66 -7.84
CA ARG A 489 -30.05 -0.55 -7.19
C ARG A 489 -29.05 -1.02 -6.14
N VAL A 490 -29.09 -2.28 -5.75
CA VAL A 490 -28.23 -2.84 -4.68
C VAL A 490 -27.18 -3.74 -5.30
N LYS A 491 -25.91 -3.44 -5.03
CA LYS A 491 -24.77 -4.29 -5.34
C LYS A 491 -24.26 -4.90 -4.05
N LEU A 492 -24.50 -6.20 -3.86
CA LEU A 492 -23.97 -6.95 -2.73
C LEU A 492 -22.51 -7.37 -3.02
N LYS A 493 -21.64 -7.21 -2.03
CA LYS A 493 -20.27 -7.72 -1.97
C LYS A 493 -20.08 -8.41 -0.62
N TRP A 494 -19.24 -9.43 -0.56
CA TRP A 494 -18.96 -10.13 0.68
C TRP A 494 -17.52 -10.64 0.72
N HIS A 495 -17.01 -10.80 1.93
CA HIS A 495 -15.72 -11.45 2.17
C HIS A 495 -15.83 -12.97 2.03
N ASN A 496 -14.73 -13.59 1.62
CA ASN A 496 -14.58 -15.02 1.45
C ASN A 496 -14.72 -15.74 2.83
N PRO A 497 -15.77 -16.57 3.04
CA PRO A 497 -15.97 -17.30 4.29
C PRO A 497 -14.81 -18.22 4.67
N GLU A 498 -14.21 -18.89 3.68
CA GLU A 498 -13.10 -19.83 3.87
C GLU A 498 -11.84 -19.12 4.35
N ALA A 499 -11.54 -17.93 3.81
CA ALA A 499 -10.44 -17.10 4.31
C ALA A 499 -10.71 -16.60 5.74
N SER A 500 -11.97 -16.34 6.09
CA SER A 500 -12.36 -15.91 7.44
C SER A 500 -12.17 -17.02 8.48
N LEU A 501 -12.38 -18.30 8.11
CA LEU A 501 -12.07 -19.45 8.97
C LEU A 501 -10.58 -19.48 9.32
N VAL A 502 -9.71 -19.40 8.30
CA VAL A 502 -8.25 -19.40 8.49
C VAL A 502 -7.84 -18.18 9.32
N GLU A 503 -8.34 -16.98 9.00
CA GLU A 503 -8.08 -15.77 9.78
C GLU A 503 -8.49 -15.94 11.25
N GLY A 504 -9.64 -16.56 11.52
CA GLY A 504 -10.13 -16.84 12.86
C GLY A 504 -9.20 -17.76 13.67
N VAL A 505 -8.69 -18.84 13.03
CA VAL A 505 -7.71 -19.75 13.66
C VAL A 505 -6.42 -19.00 13.97
N LEU A 506 -5.90 -18.22 13.03
CA LEU A 506 -4.64 -17.49 13.20
C LEU A 506 -4.78 -16.37 14.23
N ALA A 507 -5.85 -15.58 14.19
CA ALA A 507 -6.07 -14.46 15.10
C ALA A 507 -6.25 -14.90 16.56
N ARG A 508 -6.83 -16.08 16.79
CA ARG A 508 -7.08 -16.63 18.13
C ARG A 508 -6.06 -17.69 18.55
N GLY A 509 -5.17 -18.08 17.65
CA GLY A 509 -4.27 -19.21 17.82
C GLY A 509 -3.28 -19.06 18.97
N ASP A 510 -2.90 -20.20 19.55
CA ASP A 510 -1.77 -20.30 20.47
C ASP A 510 -0.49 -20.79 19.75
N ARG A 511 0.60 -20.99 20.49
CA ARG A 511 1.91 -21.36 19.91
C ARG A 511 1.90 -22.61 19.04
N ARG A 512 0.96 -23.55 19.25
CA ARG A 512 0.84 -24.77 18.44
C ARG A 512 0.35 -24.48 17.02
N VAL A 513 -0.41 -23.39 16.82
CA VAL A 513 -0.89 -22.99 15.49
C VAL A 513 0.27 -22.65 14.55
N ALA A 514 1.43 -22.26 15.08
CA ALA A 514 2.65 -22.05 14.31
C ALA A 514 3.04 -23.30 13.47
N GLU A 515 2.81 -24.51 14.00
CA GLU A 515 3.09 -25.75 13.27
C GLU A 515 2.25 -25.86 11.99
N ALA A 516 0.98 -25.45 12.05
CA ALA A 516 0.10 -25.43 10.89
C ALA A 516 0.45 -24.29 9.91
N VAL A 517 0.89 -23.12 10.40
CA VAL A 517 1.38 -22.03 9.55
C VAL A 517 2.59 -22.48 8.73
N GLU A 518 3.56 -23.13 9.37
CA GLU A 518 4.75 -23.68 8.69
C GLU A 518 4.36 -24.76 7.68
N ALA A 519 3.46 -25.69 8.03
CA ALA A 519 3.01 -26.74 7.14
C ALA A 519 2.21 -26.21 5.94
N ALA A 520 1.35 -25.20 6.12
CA ALA A 520 0.62 -24.57 5.03
C ALA A 520 1.58 -23.85 4.07
N TRP A 521 2.56 -23.12 4.61
CA TRP A 521 3.61 -22.49 3.80
C TRP A 521 4.42 -23.52 3.00
N GLN A 522 4.83 -24.64 3.60
CA GLN A 522 5.54 -25.73 2.92
C GLN A 522 4.73 -26.34 1.77
N LYS A 523 3.39 -26.29 1.85
CA LYS A 523 2.48 -26.70 0.77
C LYS A 523 2.24 -25.61 -0.29
N GLY A 524 2.95 -24.49 -0.20
CA GLY A 524 2.94 -23.41 -1.19
C GLY A 524 2.04 -22.22 -0.87
N CYS A 525 1.35 -22.20 0.28
CA CYS A 525 0.55 -21.06 0.70
C CYS A 525 1.41 -19.81 0.87
N ARG A 526 0.95 -18.70 0.29
CA ARG A 526 1.47 -17.35 0.43
C ARG A 526 0.45 -16.40 -0.18
N PHE A 527 0.46 -15.14 0.25
CA PHE A 527 -0.53 -14.14 -0.16
C PHE A 527 -1.99 -14.60 0.14
N ASP A 528 -2.23 -15.24 1.29
CA ASP A 528 -3.56 -15.77 1.65
C ASP A 528 -4.64 -14.66 1.80
N GLY A 529 -4.23 -13.39 1.90
CA GLY A 529 -5.14 -12.23 1.83
C GLY A 529 -5.66 -11.91 0.42
N TRP A 530 -5.04 -12.45 -0.63
CA TRP A 530 -5.40 -12.22 -2.03
C TRP A 530 -6.26 -13.38 -2.54
N SER A 531 -7.49 -13.08 -2.95
CA SER A 531 -8.45 -14.11 -3.39
C SER A 531 -7.97 -14.95 -4.58
N GLU A 532 -7.03 -14.44 -5.37
CA GLU A 532 -6.43 -15.14 -6.51
C GLU A 532 -5.29 -16.10 -6.13
N GLN A 533 -4.80 -16.02 -4.89
CA GLN A 533 -3.76 -16.92 -4.34
C GLN A 533 -4.29 -17.81 -3.21
N PHE A 534 -5.33 -17.37 -2.50
CA PHE A 534 -5.89 -18.12 -1.38
C PHE A 534 -6.49 -19.46 -1.82
N SER A 535 -6.12 -20.53 -1.09
CA SER A 535 -6.70 -21.86 -1.22
C SER A 535 -6.90 -22.48 0.16
N LEU A 536 -8.12 -22.95 0.46
CA LEU A 536 -8.43 -23.55 1.76
C LEU A 536 -7.85 -24.96 1.92
N ALA A 537 -7.73 -25.74 0.84
CA ALA A 537 -7.36 -27.15 0.92
C ALA A 537 -6.00 -27.40 1.60
N PRO A 538 -4.90 -26.69 1.23
CA PRO A 538 -3.61 -26.86 1.90
C PRO A 538 -3.64 -26.50 3.40
N TRP A 539 -4.48 -25.54 3.80
CA TRP A 539 -4.68 -25.19 5.21
C TRP A 539 -5.36 -26.31 5.99
N LEU A 540 -6.44 -26.90 5.45
CA LEU A 540 -7.11 -28.04 6.10
C LEU A 540 -6.18 -29.24 6.23
N GLU A 541 -5.38 -29.52 5.20
CA GLU A 541 -4.36 -30.58 5.27
C GLU A 541 -3.30 -30.28 6.33
N ALA A 542 -2.80 -29.05 6.40
CA ALA A 542 -1.83 -28.63 7.41
C ALA A 542 -2.40 -28.72 8.84
N PHE A 543 -3.66 -28.32 9.03
CA PHE A 543 -4.36 -28.46 10.30
C PHE A 543 -4.47 -29.92 10.73
N ALA A 544 -4.93 -30.81 9.83
CA ALA A 544 -5.03 -32.23 10.10
C ALA A 544 -3.67 -32.88 10.40
N GLU A 545 -2.63 -32.57 9.62
CA GLU A 545 -1.27 -33.10 9.79
C GLU A 545 -0.67 -32.73 11.16
N LYS A 546 -0.94 -31.52 11.65
CA LYS A 546 -0.38 -31.00 12.90
C LYS A 546 -1.31 -31.15 14.10
N GLY A 547 -2.46 -31.82 13.93
CA GLY A 547 -3.45 -32.01 14.99
C GLY A 547 -4.05 -30.70 15.50
N ILE A 548 -4.15 -29.69 14.64
CA ILE A 548 -4.80 -28.41 14.94
C ILE A 548 -6.26 -28.51 14.50
N ASP A 549 -7.18 -28.49 15.45
CA ASP A 549 -8.61 -28.45 15.15
C ASP A 549 -9.07 -26.99 14.94
N PRO A 550 -9.52 -26.58 13.74
CA PRO A 550 -10.01 -25.23 13.51
C PRO A 550 -11.21 -24.86 14.40
N GLU A 551 -12.10 -25.81 14.69
CA GLU A 551 -13.31 -25.58 15.47
C GLU A 551 -12.97 -25.22 16.93
N PHE A 552 -11.96 -25.88 17.51
CA PHE A 552 -11.44 -25.56 18.84
C PHE A 552 -11.03 -24.08 18.98
N TYR A 553 -10.48 -23.46 17.93
CA TYR A 553 -10.07 -22.06 17.96
C TYR A 553 -11.19 -21.10 17.57
N VAL A 554 -12.07 -21.47 16.65
CA VAL A 554 -13.02 -20.55 16.01
C VAL A 554 -14.39 -20.60 16.67
N THR A 555 -15.01 -21.77 16.80
CA THR A 555 -16.41 -21.92 17.21
C THR A 555 -16.59 -22.20 18.71
N ARG A 556 -15.51 -22.49 19.43
CA ARG A 556 -15.53 -22.61 20.89
C ARG A 556 -15.64 -21.25 21.58
N GLU A 557 -16.63 -21.12 22.46
CA GLU A 557 -16.68 -20.05 23.45
C GLU A 557 -15.63 -20.33 24.54
N ARG A 558 -14.80 -19.33 24.86
CA ARG A 558 -13.73 -19.47 25.87
C ARG A 558 -14.28 -19.10 27.24
N ALA A 559 -13.91 -19.88 28.25
CA ALA A 559 -14.26 -19.56 29.63
C ALA A 559 -13.60 -18.23 30.04
N GLU A 560 -14.25 -17.47 30.92
CA GLU A 560 -13.75 -16.14 31.29
C GLU A 560 -12.36 -16.26 31.93
N GLU A 561 -12.19 -17.22 32.84
CA GLU A 561 -10.97 -17.61 33.57
C GLU A 561 -9.91 -18.35 32.74
N GLU A 562 -10.20 -18.70 31.49
CA GLU A 562 -9.24 -19.35 30.61
C GLU A 562 -8.02 -18.45 30.39
N THR A 563 -6.81 -19.02 30.44
CA THR A 563 -5.59 -18.31 30.07
C THR A 563 -5.55 -18.16 28.54
N LEU A 564 -5.56 -16.92 28.07
CA LEU A 564 -5.54 -16.60 26.64
C LEU A 564 -4.08 -16.54 26.12
N PRO A 565 -3.85 -16.79 24.82
CA PRO A 565 -2.50 -16.78 24.23
C PRO A 565 -1.74 -15.47 24.43
N TRP A 566 -2.45 -14.36 24.59
CA TRP A 566 -1.91 -13.00 24.74
C TRP A 566 -1.98 -12.47 26.18
N ASP A 567 -2.31 -13.28 27.20
CA ASP A 567 -2.45 -12.80 28.59
C ASP A 567 -1.13 -12.32 29.22
N HIS A 568 0.01 -12.66 28.61
CA HIS A 568 1.31 -12.14 28.99
C HIS A 568 1.61 -10.75 28.42
N LEU A 569 0.69 -10.17 27.62
CA LEU A 569 0.78 -8.84 27.03
C LEU A 569 -0.21 -7.86 27.65
N ASP A 570 0.27 -6.66 27.96
CA ASP A 570 -0.54 -5.56 28.49
C ASP A 570 -0.73 -4.48 27.40
N CYS A 571 -1.92 -4.48 26.80
CA CYS A 571 -2.32 -3.47 25.82
C CYS A 571 -2.85 -2.17 26.48
N GLY A 572 -2.84 -2.10 27.80
CA GLY A 572 -3.32 -0.99 28.63
C GLY A 572 -4.80 -0.97 28.92
N VAL A 573 -5.59 -1.87 28.33
CA VAL A 573 -7.00 -2.07 28.72
C VAL A 573 -7.07 -3.28 29.64
N SER A 574 -7.60 -3.10 30.85
CA SER A 574 -7.63 -4.15 31.86
C SER A 574 -8.56 -5.30 31.47
N ARG A 575 -8.20 -6.54 31.86
CA ARG A 575 -9.06 -7.72 31.68
C ARG A 575 -10.43 -7.54 32.34
N GLY A 576 -10.47 -6.90 33.51
CA GLY A 576 -11.71 -6.61 34.23
C GLY A 576 -12.65 -5.70 33.42
N PHE A 577 -12.12 -4.64 32.80
CA PHE A 577 -12.91 -3.78 31.93
C PHE A 577 -13.43 -4.52 30.69
N LEU A 578 -12.60 -5.37 30.06
CA LEU A 578 -13.01 -6.15 28.90
C LEU A 578 -14.14 -7.14 29.25
N LEU A 579 -14.08 -7.81 30.39
CA LEU A 579 -15.15 -8.68 30.89
C LEU A 579 -16.43 -7.90 31.21
N GLN A 580 -16.30 -6.74 31.86
CA GLN A 580 -17.45 -5.89 32.13
C GLN A 580 -18.17 -5.48 30.84
N GLU A 581 -17.42 -5.11 29.79
CA GLU A 581 -18.01 -4.80 28.49
C GLU A 581 -18.58 -6.05 27.80
N TYR A 582 -18.00 -7.24 28.00
CA TYR A 582 -18.58 -8.50 27.53
C TYR A 582 -19.95 -8.78 28.18
N HIS A 583 -20.06 -8.58 29.49
CA HIS A 583 -21.31 -8.77 30.23
C HIS A 583 -22.39 -7.75 29.82
N LYS A 584 -22.03 -6.47 29.71
CA LYS A 584 -22.93 -5.44 29.18
C LYS A 584 -23.43 -5.76 27.78
N ALA A 585 -22.62 -6.40 26.93
CA ALA A 585 -23.05 -6.82 25.61
C ALA A 585 -24.20 -7.82 25.67
N LYS A 586 -24.14 -8.78 26.60
CA LYS A 586 -25.20 -9.77 26.82
C LYS A 586 -26.52 -9.12 27.23
N GLU A 587 -26.46 -8.03 27.99
CA GLU A 587 -27.61 -7.27 28.48
C GLU A 587 -28.07 -6.18 27.50
N GLY A 588 -27.32 -5.92 26.43
CA GLY A 588 -27.57 -4.83 25.49
C GLY A 588 -27.31 -3.44 26.07
N GLU A 589 -26.57 -3.35 27.18
CA GLU A 589 -26.21 -2.08 27.80
C GLU A 589 -25.12 -1.36 27.00
N LYS A 590 -25.24 -0.03 26.92
CA LYS A 590 -24.31 0.83 26.17
C LYS A 590 -23.25 1.43 27.08
N THR A 591 -22.07 1.64 26.52
CA THR A 591 -20.99 2.43 27.11
C THR A 591 -20.68 3.60 26.19
N LEU A 592 -20.87 4.83 26.68
CA LEU A 592 -20.71 6.04 25.87
C LEU A 592 -19.23 6.43 25.74
N ASP A 593 -18.97 7.45 24.92
CA ASP A 593 -17.62 7.93 24.65
C ASP A 593 -17.02 8.65 25.87
N CYS A 594 -15.88 8.15 26.36
CA CYS A 594 -15.22 8.71 27.54
C CYS A 594 -14.63 10.11 27.34
N ARG A 595 -14.53 10.61 26.10
CA ARG A 595 -14.13 12.00 25.81
C ARG A 595 -15.13 13.01 26.32
N TRP A 596 -16.42 12.65 26.26
CA TRP A 596 -17.55 13.56 26.49
C TRP A 596 -18.39 13.17 27.71
N HIS A 597 -18.38 11.90 28.09
CA HIS A 597 -19.27 11.36 29.13
C HIS A 597 -18.55 10.87 30.41
N GLY A 598 -17.25 11.16 30.55
CA GLY A 598 -16.45 10.80 31.73
C GLY A 598 -15.70 9.48 31.61
N CYS A 599 -14.83 9.20 32.59
CA CYS A 599 -13.96 8.03 32.58
C CYS A 599 -14.71 6.76 33.05
N TYR A 600 -14.50 5.63 32.36
CA TYR A 600 -15.03 4.31 32.72
C TYR A 600 -13.98 3.37 33.33
N ASP A 601 -12.86 3.94 33.79
CA ASP A 601 -11.77 3.23 34.49
C ASP A 601 -11.25 1.96 33.78
N CYS A 602 -10.93 2.07 32.49
CA CYS A 602 -10.41 0.94 31.72
C CYS A 602 -8.97 0.50 32.09
N GLY A 603 -8.36 1.08 33.13
CA GLY A 603 -6.98 0.85 33.57
C GLY A 603 -5.93 1.75 32.90
N LEU A 604 -6.12 2.08 31.62
CA LEU A 604 -5.10 2.74 30.79
C LEU A 604 -4.52 4.03 31.37
N CYS A 605 -5.37 5.04 31.63
CA CYS A 605 -4.90 6.37 32.00
C CYS A 605 -4.16 6.39 33.35
N GLY A 606 -4.61 5.55 34.29
CA GLY A 606 -3.94 5.37 35.59
C GLY A 606 -2.60 4.65 35.43
N ASP A 607 -2.62 3.43 34.90
CA ASP A 607 -1.46 2.52 34.89
C ASP A 607 -0.33 2.97 33.94
N PHE A 608 -0.67 3.68 32.87
CA PHE A 608 0.30 4.21 31.89
C PHE A 608 0.66 5.68 32.16
N GLY A 609 -0.01 6.34 33.12
CA GLY A 609 0.15 7.76 33.39
C GLY A 609 -0.04 8.60 32.13
N CYS A 610 -1.18 8.42 31.45
CA CYS A 610 -1.53 9.10 30.21
C CYS A 610 -2.99 9.59 30.24
N ALA A 611 -3.37 10.47 29.32
CA ALA A 611 -4.74 10.94 29.16
C ALA A 611 -5.05 11.10 27.67
N ASN A 612 -6.34 11.28 27.35
CA ASN A 612 -6.71 11.75 26.02
C ASN A 612 -6.12 13.15 25.79
N ILE A 613 -5.44 13.35 24.66
CA ILE A 613 -4.94 14.65 24.23
C ILE A 613 -5.85 15.13 23.10
N LEU A 614 -6.61 16.19 23.37
CA LEU A 614 -7.56 16.79 22.43
C LEU A 614 -7.11 18.21 22.08
N ASP A 615 -7.20 18.59 20.81
CA ASP A 615 -6.88 19.92 20.33
C ASP A 615 -8.09 20.86 20.48
N ARG A 616 -8.35 21.32 21.72
CA ARG A 616 -9.53 22.14 22.04
C ARG A 616 -9.43 23.62 21.63
N GLN A 617 -8.40 24.03 20.90
CA GLN A 617 -8.20 25.45 20.53
C GLN A 617 -9.21 25.98 19.49
N GLY A 618 -10.04 25.11 18.89
CA GLY A 618 -11.01 25.44 17.84
C GLY A 618 -12.48 25.57 18.27
N GLU A 619 -12.83 25.35 19.55
CA GLU A 619 -14.24 25.43 19.99
C GLU A 619 -14.81 26.85 19.84
N GLY A 620 -15.91 27.00 19.09
CA GLY A 620 -16.75 28.21 19.09
C GLY A 620 -16.58 29.21 17.94
N LYS A 621 -15.83 28.92 16.88
CA LYS A 621 -15.74 29.83 15.70
C LYS A 621 -16.70 29.40 14.58
N GLU A 622 -17.77 30.16 14.40
CA GLU A 622 -18.68 30.01 13.26
C GLU A 622 -17.92 29.91 11.93
N PRO A 623 -18.40 29.08 10.99
CA PRO A 623 -17.85 29.04 9.65
C PRO A 623 -18.20 30.35 8.93
N PRO A 624 -17.21 31.13 8.45
CA PRO A 624 -17.50 32.24 7.55
C PRO A 624 -18.04 31.69 6.23
N SER A 625 -18.90 32.48 5.60
CA SER A 625 -19.45 32.22 4.27
C SER A 625 -18.34 31.82 3.28
N PRO A 626 -18.58 30.82 2.40
CA PRO A 626 -17.63 30.49 1.35
C PRO A 626 -17.32 31.76 0.53
N ALA A 627 -16.03 32.03 0.36
CA ALA A 627 -15.59 33.05 -0.59
C ALA A 627 -15.95 32.59 -2.00
N GLU A 628 -16.51 33.49 -2.81
CA GLU A 628 -16.79 33.21 -4.21
C GLU A 628 -15.50 32.77 -4.92
N PRO A 629 -15.51 31.64 -5.66
CA PRO A 629 -14.33 31.23 -6.40
C PRO A 629 -14.04 32.25 -7.51
N LEU A 630 -12.91 32.96 -7.39
CA LEU A 630 -12.35 33.77 -8.46
C LEU A 630 -11.92 32.88 -9.62
N ARG A 631 -12.88 32.53 -10.49
CA ARG A 631 -12.58 31.89 -11.78
C ARG A 631 -11.90 32.92 -12.68
N SER A 632 -10.58 32.97 -12.67
CA SER A 632 -9.83 33.69 -13.70
C SER A 632 -10.08 33.01 -15.04
N ARG A 633 -10.93 33.61 -15.88
CA ARG A 633 -11.13 33.20 -17.28
C ARG A 633 -9.87 33.53 -18.07
N ILE A 634 -8.92 32.60 -18.15
CA ILE A 634 -7.84 32.64 -19.14
C ILE A 634 -8.50 32.55 -20.52
N ARG A 635 -8.32 33.56 -21.37
CA ARG A 635 -8.88 33.58 -22.73
C ARG A 635 -8.05 32.67 -23.63
N ASP A 636 -8.65 32.11 -24.67
CA ASP A 636 -7.98 31.20 -25.63
C ASP A 636 -6.72 31.79 -26.32
N ARG A 637 -6.51 33.10 -26.23
CA ARG A 637 -5.35 33.81 -26.81
C ARG A 637 -4.07 33.75 -25.96
N ASP A 638 -4.14 33.26 -24.72
CA ASP A 638 -3.01 33.30 -23.77
C ASP A 638 -2.38 31.90 -23.51
N LYS A 639 -2.58 30.94 -24.42
CA LYS A 639 -2.07 29.57 -24.28
C LYS A 639 -0.70 29.45 -24.95
N PHE A 640 0.27 28.91 -24.22
CA PHE A 640 1.61 28.61 -24.76
C PHE A 640 1.81 27.10 -24.78
N LYS A 641 2.41 26.58 -25.84
CA LYS A 641 2.74 25.16 -25.97
C LYS A 641 4.24 24.99 -26.04
N VAL A 642 4.78 24.18 -25.14
CA VAL A 642 6.22 23.88 -25.11
C VAL A 642 6.40 22.40 -25.39
N ARG A 643 7.17 22.08 -26.43
CA ARG A 643 7.63 20.73 -26.70
C ARG A 643 8.93 20.48 -25.96
N ILE A 644 9.01 19.37 -25.25
CA ILE A 644 10.24 18.89 -24.63
C ILE A 644 10.70 17.60 -25.26
N ARG A 645 12.02 17.41 -25.30
CA ARG A 645 12.69 16.13 -25.56
C ARG A 645 13.34 15.64 -24.28
N PHE A 646 13.14 14.37 -23.93
CA PHE A 646 13.68 13.80 -22.70
C PHE A 646 14.22 12.38 -22.89
N THR A 647 15.04 11.94 -21.95
CA THR A 647 15.60 10.58 -21.88
C THR A 647 14.80 9.69 -20.94
N LYS A 648 14.91 8.39 -21.13
CA LYS A 648 14.43 7.34 -20.23
C LYS A 648 15.49 6.25 -20.19
N ARG A 649 16.39 6.29 -19.22
CA ARG A 649 17.59 5.43 -19.13
C ARG A 649 17.60 4.63 -17.83
N ASP A 650 18.52 3.67 -17.75
CA ASP A 650 18.77 2.88 -16.55
C ASP A 650 17.47 2.24 -16.04
N GLU A 651 17.22 2.23 -14.74
CA GLU A 651 16.00 1.68 -14.16
C GLU A 651 14.71 2.36 -14.63
N ALA A 652 14.77 3.65 -14.99
CA ALA A 652 13.60 4.38 -15.46
C ALA A 652 13.00 3.75 -16.74
N ARG A 653 13.78 2.93 -17.49
CA ARG A 653 13.29 2.17 -18.66
C ARG A 653 12.14 1.22 -18.33
N PHE A 654 12.02 0.79 -17.07
CA PHE A 654 10.96 -0.09 -16.59
C PHE A 654 9.65 0.64 -16.21
N LEU A 655 9.65 1.98 -16.22
CA LEU A 655 8.43 2.76 -16.02
C LEU A 655 7.47 2.59 -17.21
N SER A 656 6.20 2.28 -16.93
CA SER A 656 5.17 2.26 -17.96
C SER A 656 4.82 3.68 -18.41
N GLN A 657 4.06 3.79 -19.51
CA GLN A 657 3.56 5.10 -19.94
C GLN A 657 2.66 5.78 -18.89
N LEU A 658 1.90 4.99 -18.12
CA LEU A 658 1.06 5.52 -17.04
C LEU A 658 1.92 6.07 -15.91
N ASP A 659 3.01 5.38 -15.56
CA ASP A 659 3.96 5.83 -14.55
C ASP A 659 4.64 7.14 -15.00
N MET A 660 5.02 7.27 -16.28
CA MET A 660 5.56 8.51 -16.84
C MET A 660 4.55 9.68 -16.77
N VAL A 661 3.28 9.43 -17.07
CA VAL A 661 2.22 10.45 -16.96
C VAL A 661 2.05 10.90 -15.50
N ARG A 662 2.08 9.97 -14.53
CA ARG A 662 2.00 10.30 -13.10
C ARG A 662 3.23 11.09 -12.64
N LEU A 663 4.43 10.63 -13.00
CA LEU A 663 5.70 11.29 -12.72
C LEU A 663 5.66 12.75 -13.19
N PHE A 664 5.40 12.99 -14.47
CA PHE A 664 5.36 14.35 -15.01
C PHE A 664 4.25 15.20 -14.39
N SER A 665 3.09 14.61 -14.06
CA SER A 665 2.00 15.35 -13.38
C SER A 665 2.42 15.88 -12.01
N ARG A 666 3.22 15.11 -11.25
CA ARG A 666 3.78 15.55 -9.96
C ARG A 666 4.95 16.53 -10.17
N VAL A 667 5.84 16.25 -11.12
CA VAL A 667 7.01 17.10 -11.44
C VAL A 667 6.61 18.51 -11.82
N VAL A 668 5.60 18.70 -12.69
CA VAL A 668 5.18 20.05 -13.09
C VAL A 668 4.63 20.87 -11.92
N ARG A 669 4.03 20.21 -10.92
CA ARG A 669 3.54 20.84 -9.69
C ARG A 669 4.70 21.20 -8.76
N ARG A 670 5.62 20.27 -8.49
CA ARG A 670 6.83 20.54 -7.66
C ARG A 670 7.71 21.64 -8.27
N ALA A 671 7.83 21.66 -9.60
CA ALA A 671 8.55 22.68 -10.36
C ALA A 671 7.82 24.04 -10.43
N ALA A 672 6.61 24.14 -9.86
CA ALA A 672 5.74 25.32 -9.88
C ALA A 672 5.55 25.89 -11.30
N LEU A 673 5.40 25.00 -12.30
CA LEU A 673 5.17 25.41 -13.67
C LEU A 673 3.73 25.92 -13.83
N PRO A 674 3.50 26.94 -14.67
CA PRO A 674 2.17 27.47 -14.93
C PRO A 674 1.39 26.57 -15.91
N ILE A 675 1.25 25.29 -15.59
CA ILE A 675 0.57 24.29 -16.43
C ILE A 675 -0.94 24.55 -16.48
N LEU A 676 -1.53 24.41 -17.66
CA LEU A 676 -2.98 24.39 -17.84
C LEU A 676 -3.55 23.04 -17.43
N TYR A 677 -4.79 23.04 -16.95
CA TYR A 677 -5.49 21.83 -16.56
C TYR A 677 -6.66 21.54 -17.51
N SER A 678 -6.99 20.27 -17.70
CA SER A 678 -8.16 19.85 -18.48
C SER A 678 -9.45 20.35 -17.83
N GLN A 679 -10.47 20.58 -18.65
CA GLN A 679 -11.82 20.87 -18.15
C GLN A 679 -12.51 19.57 -17.71
N GLY A 680 -13.41 19.65 -16.74
CA GLY A 680 -14.22 18.52 -16.27
C GLY A 680 -13.99 18.18 -14.81
N PHE A 681 -14.52 17.04 -14.39
CA PHE A 681 -14.58 16.65 -12.98
C PHE A 681 -13.20 16.39 -12.37
N ASN A 682 -12.25 15.82 -13.12
CA ASN A 682 -10.87 15.59 -12.67
C ASN A 682 -9.87 16.35 -13.56
N PRO A 683 -9.68 17.68 -13.36
CA PRO A 683 -8.63 18.44 -14.02
C PRO A 683 -7.27 17.76 -13.89
N ARG A 684 -6.69 17.38 -15.02
CA ARG A 684 -5.34 16.85 -15.11
C ARG A 684 -4.44 17.87 -15.79
N PRO A 685 -3.15 17.95 -15.42
CA PRO A 685 -2.18 18.73 -16.17
C PRO A 685 -2.27 18.40 -17.67
N GLN A 686 -2.37 19.43 -18.52
CA GLN A 686 -2.44 19.26 -19.96
C GLN A 686 -1.04 18.96 -20.52
N ILE A 687 -0.69 17.68 -20.45
CA ILE A 687 0.55 17.11 -20.96
C ILE A 687 0.19 16.03 -21.98
N SER A 688 0.76 16.11 -23.18
CA SER A 688 0.57 15.11 -24.24
C SER A 688 1.90 14.46 -24.57
N PHE A 689 1.97 13.14 -24.56
CA PHE A 689 3.18 12.38 -24.88
C PHE A 689 3.13 11.84 -26.31
N GLY A 690 4.31 11.54 -26.87
CA GLY A 690 4.44 10.73 -28.07
C GLY A 690 4.17 9.23 -27.82
N PRO A 691 4.28 8.39 -28.86
CA PRO A 691 4.12 6.95 -28.75
C PRO A 691 5.11 6.35 -27.74
N PRO A 692 4.65 5.62 -26.71
CA PRO A 692 5.53 5.12 -25.67
C PRO A 692 6.51 4.06 -26.21
N PRO A 693 7.75 4.01 -25.70
CA PRO A 693 8.60 2.86 -25.95
C PRO A 693 8.07 1.65 -25.15
N PRO A 694 8.30 0.42 -25.61
CA PRO A 694 8.04 -0.77 -24.79
C PRO A 694 8.77 -0.70 -23.44
N VAL A 695 8.17 -1.28 -22.38
CA VAL A 695 8.80 -1.38 -21.05
C VAL A 695 10.10 -2.18 -21.17
N GLY A 696 11.17 -1.72 -20.53
CA GLY A 696 12.50 -2.31 -20.66
C GLY A 696 13.39 -1.66 -21.73
N VAL A 697 12.86 -0.77 -22.57
CA VAL A 697 13.61 -0.06 -23.62
C VAL A 697 14.13 1.28 -23.11
N GLU A 698 15.44 1.50 -23.23
CA GLU A 698 16.04 2.81 -22.98
C GLU A 698 15.71 3.79 -24.11
N SER A 699 15.68 5.08 -23.83
CA SER A 699 15.44 6.10 -24.85
C SER A 699 16.20 7.40 -24.62
N GLU A 700 16.57 8.06 -25.73
CA GLU A 700 17.18 9.40 -25.78
C GLU A 700 16.34 10.41 -26.57
N GLY A 701 15.13 10.02 -26.98
CA GLY A 701 14.32 10.76 -27.93
C GLY A 701 12.84 10.68 -27.63
N GLU A 702 12.47 10.74 -26.35
CA GLU A 702 11.07 10.84 -25.94
C GLU A 702 10.59 12.28 -26.01
N TYR A 703 9.31 12.48 -26.30
CA TYR A 703 8.74 13.81 -26.45
C TYR A 703 7.44 13.98 -25.67
N ALA A 704 7.27 15.18 -25.11
CA ALA A 704 6.01 15.62 -24.53
C ALA A 704 5.73 17.09 -24.88
N ASP A 705 4.46 17.42 -25.06
CA ASP A 705 3.97 18.79 -25.24
C ASP A 705 3.24 19.22 -23.95
N LEU A 706 3.67 20.34 -23.36
CA LEU A 706 3.10 20.95 -22.17
C LEU A 706 2.31 22.21 -22.56
N MET A 707 1.08 22.33 -22.09
CA MET A 707 0.26 23.53 -22.27
C MET A 707 0.37 24.44 -21.05
N LEU A 708 0.75 25.70 -21.24
CA LEU A 708 1.04 26.67 -20.19
C LEU A 708 0.11 27.89 -20.27
N ALA A 709 -0.22 28.43 -19.10
CA ALA A 709 -1.06 29.63 -18.91
C ALA A 709 -0.29 30.95 -19.11
N ARG A 710 1.04 30.91 -18.98
CA ARG A 710 1.93 32.05 -19.19
C ARG A 710 3.25 31.54 -19.80
N PRO A 711 3.97 32.36 -20.58
CA PRO A 711 5.22 31.93 -21.18
C PRO A 711 6.29 31.76 -20.10
N ILE A 712 7.17 30.78 -20.30
CA ILE A 712 8.40 30.56 -19.55
C ILE A 712 9.51 30.29 -20.56
N SER A 713 10.72 30.76 -20.30
CA SER A 713 11.82 30.50 -21.23
C SER A 713 12.12 28.99 -21.29
N PRO A 714 12.42 28.41 -22.47
CA PRO A 714 12.76 26.99 -22.57
C PRO A 714 13.91 26.58 -21.64
N ARG A 715 14.94 27.42 -21.48
CA ARG A 715 16.07 27.18 -20.58
C ARG A 715 15.64 27.05 -19.13
N GLU A 716 14.78 27.94 -18.66
CA GLU A 716 14.27 27.92 -17.30
C GLU A 716 13.34 26.72 -17.05
N LEU A 717 12.47 26.39 -18.01
CA LEU A 717 11.61 25.22 -17.93
C LEU A 717 12.42 23.92 -17.81
N VAL A 718 13.47 23.76 -18.63
CA VAL A 718 14.37 22.61 -18.56
C VAL A 718 15.04 22.52 -17.20
N ALA A 719 15.57 23.63 -16.67
CA ALA A 719 16.22 23.65 -15.36
C ALA A 719 15.26 23.25 -14.23
N ARG A 720 14.05 23.83 -14.19
CA ARG A 720 13.05 23.52 -13.16
C ARG A 720 12.55 22.08 -13.23
N LEU A 721 12.34 21.54 -14.44
CA LEU A 721 11.94 20.14 -14.62
C LEU A 721 13.05 19.19 -14.14
N ASN A 722 14.30 19.40 -14.58
CA ASN A 722 15.41 18.52 -14.24
C ASN A 722 15.75 18.53 -12.73
N GLN A 723 15.49 19.62 -12.02
CA GLN A 723 15.62 19.66 -10.54
C GLN A 723 14.60 18.77 -9.81
N ASN A 724 13.51 18.40 -10.48
CA ASN A 724 12.39 17.68 -9.88
C ASN A 724 12.18 16.28 -10.47
N LEU A 725 12.94 15.89 -11.49
CA LEU A 725 12.87 14.58 -12.12
C LEU A 725 13.69 13.54 -11.35
N ILE A 726 13.34 12.28 -11.55
CA ILE A 726 14.03 11.12 -10.98
C ILE A 726 15.28 10.76 -11.81
N ALA A 727 16.16 9.95 -11.24
CA ALA A 727 17.29 9.39 -11.98
C ALA A 727 16.81 8.64 -13.24
N GLY A 728 17.61 8.70 -14.31
CA GLY A 728 17.27 8.09 -15.61
C GLY A 728 16.31 8.92 -16.49
N VAL A 729 15.62 9.94 -15.96
CA VAL A 729 14.75 10.84 -16.74
C VAL A 729 15.31 12.26 -16.76
N GLN A 730 15.72 12.73 -17.94
CA GLN A 730 16.28 14.06 -18.10
C GLN A 730 15.68 14.77 -19.31
N VAL A 731 15.20 15.99 -19.14
CA VAL A 731 14.83 16.88 -20.25
C VAL A 731 16.10 17.44 -20.87
N LEU A 732 16.29 17.15 -22.16
CA LEU A 732 17.45 17.55 -22.95
C LEU A 732 17.24 18.91 -23.62
N GLN A 733 16.04 19.13 -24.16
CA GLN A 733 15.72 20.29 -24.99
C GLN A 733 14.25 20.67 -24.81
N ALA A 734 13.97 21.97 -24.94
CA ALA A 734 12.62 22.50 -24.99
C ALA A 734 12.50 23.56 -26.09
N GLN A 735 11.34 23.66 -26.74
CA GLN A 735 11.03 24.69 -27.74
C GLN A 735 9.57 25.12 -27.62
N ILE A 736 9.33 26.43 -27.71
CA ILE A 736 7.97 26.96 -27.83
C ILE A 736 7.48 26.67 -29.25
N ILE A 737 6.30 26.05 -29.37
CA ILE A 737 5.68 25.68 -30.64
C ILE A 737 4.30 26.32 -30.76
N ASP A 738 3.74 26.32 -31.98
CA ASP A 738 2.36 26.77 -32.19
C ASP A 738 1.40 25.98 -31.27
N PRO A 739 0.56 26.63 -30.46
CA PRO A 739 -0.47 25.96 -29.66
C PRO A 739 -1.38 25.01 -30.46
N LYS A 740 -1.60 25.31 -31.75
CA LYS A 740 -2.39 24.51 -32.70
C LYS A 740 -1.58 23.43 -33.41
N ALA A 741 -0.29 23.29 -33.12
CA ALA A 741 0.52 22.21 -33.69
C ALA A 741 -0.11 20.85 -33.40
N ARG A 742 -0.09 19.97 -34.43
CA ARG A 742 -0.60 18.58 -34.36
C ARG A 742 -0.02 17.84 -33.15
N SER A 743 -0.83 16.95 -32.57
CA SER A 743 -0.39 16.13 -31.43
C SER A 743 0.77 15.23 -31.80
N LEU A 744 1.66 14.95 -30.84
CA LEU A 744 2.82 14.06 -31.03
C LEU A 744 2.41 12.69 -31.58
N MET A 745 1.35 12.08 -31.04
CA MET A 745 0.81 10.79 -31.51
C MET A 745 0.42 10.76 -32.98
N SER A 746 -0.03 11.89 -33.54
CA SER A 746 -0.43 12.01 -34.95
C SER A 746 0.69 12.46 -35.87
N ARG A 747 1.77 13.02 -35.31
CA ARG A 747 2.90 13.54 -36.07
C ARG A 747 4.01 12.51 -36.20
N ILE A 748 4.22 11.64 -35.23
CA ILE A 748 5.33 10.67 -35.24
C ILE A 748 5.01 9.50 -36.16
N ASP A 749 5.92 9.21 -37.09
CA ASP A 749 5.79 8.12 -38.08
C ASP A 749 6.84 7.01 -37.86
N VAL A 750 8.04 7.37 -37.38
CA VAL A 750 9.20 6.48 -37.33
C VAL A 750 9.91 6.55 -35.98
N ALA A 751 10.29 5.38 -35.47
CA ALA A 751 11.20 5.22 -34.34
C ALA A 751 12.51 4.57 -34.78
N ASP A 752 13.64 5.14 -34.35
CA ASP A 752 14.99 4.63 -34.62
C ASP A 752 15.52 3.88 -33.39
N TYR A 753 15.85 2.61 -33.57
CA TYR A 753 16.34 1.73 -32.52
C TYR A 753 17.77 1.28 -32.80
N THR A 754 18.59 1.23 -31.75
CA THR A 754 19.82 0.44 -31.70
C THR A 754 19.58 -0.76 -30.79
N ILE A 755 19.83 -1.96 -31.29
CA ILE A 755 19.49 -3.23 -30.64
C ILE A 755 20.73 -4.09 -30.61
N GLU A 756 21.20 -4.40 -29.42
CA GLU A 756 22.28 -5.34 -29.18
C GLU A 756 21.69 -6.74 -29.01
N VAL A 757 22.14 -7.66 -29.87
CA VAL A 757 21.67 -9.05 -29.91
C VAL A 757 22.85 -10.00 -29.74
N ARG A 758 22.62 -11.14 -29.11
CA ARG A 758 23.59 -12.23 -28.96
C ARG A 758 23.02 -13.51 -29.55
N LEU A 759 23.84 -14.27 -30.28
CA LEU A 759 23.46 -15.58 -30.81
C LEU A 759 23.75 -16.68 -29.77
N ASP A 760 22.74 -17.47 -29.42
CA ASP A 760 22.84 -18.66 -28.56
C ASP A 760 23.20 -19.89 -29.40
N GLY A 761 24.14 -20.71 -28.91
CA GLY A 761 24.57 -21.97 -29.58
C GLY A 761 25.87 -21.89 -30.38
N ALA A 762 26.51 -20.71 -30.44
CA ALA A 762 27.87 -20.59 -30.97
C ALA A 762 28.88 -21.22 -30.00
N SER A 763 29.50 -22.33 -30.39
CA SER A 763 30.68 -22.85 -29.69
C SER A 763 31.72 -21.73 -29.54
N SER A 764 32.39 -21.71 -28.38
CA SER A 764 33.35 -20.69 -27.91
C SER A 764 34.65 -20.59 -28.74
N GLY A 765 34.59 -20.87 -30.04
CA GLY A 765 35.62 -20.55 -31.01
C GLY A 765 35.46 -19.10 -31.48
N MET A 766 36.58 -18.36 -31.49
CA MET A 766 36.67 -16.96 -31.94
C MET A 766 35.88 -16.74 -33.25
N ALA A 767 34.75 -16.05 -33.17
CA ALA A 767 34.03 -15.60 -34.35
C ALA A 767 34.91 -14.60 -35.11
N THR A 768 35.46 -15.03 -36.25
CA THR A 768 36.23 -14.17 -37.15
C THR A 768 35.33 -13.14 -37.81
N LYS A 769 35.89 -11.98 -38.19
CA LYS A 769 35.21 -10.86 -38.87
C LYS A 769 34.38 -11.25 -40.12
N ASP A 770 34.60 -12.45 -40.67
CA ASP A 770 33.94 -13.01 -41.85
C ASP A 770 33.47 -14.47 -41.62
N GLY A 771 32.89 -14.75 -40.45
CA GLY A 771 32.31 -16.06 -40.12
C GLY A 771 30.85 -16.26 -40.57
N PRO A 772 30.34 -17.50 -40.59
CA PRO A 772 28.98 -17.84 -41.04
C PRO A 772 27.86 -17.15 -40.24
N GLN A 773 28.14 -16.74 -39.00
CA GLN A 773 27.21 -16.00 -38.14
C GLN A 773 26.92 -14.59 -38.66
N LYS A 774 27.93 -13.91 -39.22
CA LYS A 774 27.77 -12.59 -39.84
C LYS A 774 26.85 -12.67 -41.05
N GLU A 775 27.06 -13.66 -41.91
CA GLU A 775 26.24 -13.87 -43.10
C GLU A 775 24.78 -14.18 -42.72
N LYS A 776 24.54 -15.00 -41.68
CA LYS A 776 23.19 -15.25 -41.14
C LYS A 776 22.53 -13.95 -40.64
N LEU A 777 23.25 -13.15 -39.85
CA LEU A 777 22.75 -11.85 -39.35
C LEU A 777 22.46 -10.86 -40.48
N GLU A 778 23.35 -10.75 -41.48
CA GLU A 778 23.13 -9.90 -42.66
C GLU A 778 21.90 -10.37 -43.46
N LYS A 779 21.77 -11.69 -43.66
CA LYS A 779 20.56 -12.29 -44.28
C LYS A 779 19.30 -12.03 -43.46
N PHE A 780 19.38 -12.09 -42.14
CA PHE A 780 18.26 -11.79 -41.25
C PHE A 780 17.82 -10.34 -41.39
N VAL A 781 18.77 -9.42 -41.18
CA VAL A 781 18.57 -7.97 -41.25
C VAL A 781 17.97 -7.55 -42.59
N THR A 782 18.49 -8.09 -43.70
CA THR A 782 17.98 -7.78 -45.05
C THR A 782 16.57 -8.32 -45.30
N SER A 783 16.14 -9.35 -44.56
CA SER A 783 14.78 -9.89 -44.66
C SER A 783 13.77 -9.27 -43.69
N LEU A 784 14.20 -8.48 -42.70
CA LEU A 784 13.31 -7.97 -41.65
C LEU A 784 12.12 -7.16 -42.21
N THR A 785 12.34 -6.38 -43.27
CA THR A 785 11.28 -5.61 -43.95
C THR A 785 10.24 -6.49 -44.66
N LYS A 786 10.58 -7.76 -44.96
CA LYS A 786 9.66 -8.75 -45.52
C LYS A 786 8.97 -9.58 -44.44
N LEU A 787 9.67 -9.84 -43.33
CA LEU A 787 9.14 -10.58 -42.18
C LEU A 787 8.16 -9.74 -41.34
N SER A 788 8.32 -8.42 -41.34
CA SER A 788 7.43 -7.51 -40.63
C SER A 788 7.20 -6.22 -41.40
N ASP A 789 5.93 -5.92 -41.69
CA ASP A 789 5.50 -4.67 -42.32
C ASP A 789 5.71 -3.43 -41.43
N LYS A 790 6.03 -3.64 -40.15
CA LYS A 790 6.37 -2.60 -39.18
C LYS A 790 7.83 -2.17 -39.26
N VAL A 791 8.71 -2.92 -39.93
CA VAL A 791 10.11 -2.54 -40.14
C VAL A 791 10.25 -1.77 -41.44
N ILE A 792 10.77 -0.54 -41.35
CA ILE A 792 10.98 0.35 -42.50
C ILE A 792 12.37 0.10 -43.11
N ALA A 793 13.39 0.04 -42.26
CA ALA A 793 14.75 -0.25 -42.66
C ALA A 793 15.51 -0.91 -41.51
N ALA A 794 16.46 -1.77 -41.82
CA ALA A 794 17.33 -2.39 -40.83
C ALA A 794 18.75 -2.51 -41.39
N ARG A 795 19.76 -2.34 -40.54
CA ARG A 795 21.17 -2.54 -40.88
C ARG A 795 21.96 -3.15 -39.72
N LEU A 796 22.93 -3.99 -40.05
CA LEU A 796 23.95 -4.43 -39.11
C LEU A 796 25.00 -3.31 -38.99
N GLN A 797 25.20 -2.75 -37.80
CA GLN A 797 26.19 -1.69 -37.56
C GLN A 797 27.55 -2.26 -37.21
N SER A 798 27.59 -3.28 -36.36
CA SER A 798 28.83 -3.93 -35.94
C SER A 798 28.56 -5.36 -35.47
N LEU A 799 29.61 -6.18 -35.48
CA LEU A 799 29.64 -7.53 -34.94
C LEU A 799 30.96 -7.69 -34.18
N SER A 800 30.88 -8.15 -32.93
CA SER A 800 32.03 -8.42 -32.07
C SER A 800 31.80 -9.74 -31.32
N GLY A 801 32.49 -10.80 -31.75
CA GLY A 801 32.23 -12.14 -31.22
C GLY A 801 30.84 -12.63 -31.60
N SER A 802 30.08 -13.09 -30.61
CA SER A 802 28.67 -13.52 -30.76
C SER A 802 27.65 -12.39 -30.59
N THR A 803 28.11 -11.16 -30.36
CA THR A 803 27.25 -9.99 -30.12
C THR A 803 27.24 -9.05 -31.33
N ALA A 804 26.04 -8.67 -31.78
CA ALA A 804 25.83 -7.78 -32.91
C ALA A 804 25.01 -6.55 -32.52
N LEU A 805 25.36 -5.40 -33.09
CA LEU A 805 24.59 -4.16 -32.96
C LEU A 805 23.79 -3.91 -34.24
N LEU A 806 22.46 -3.96 -34.13
CA LEU A 806 21.53 -3.68 -35.20
C LEU A 806 21.01 -2.25 -35.06
N ARG A 807 20.80 -1.56 -36.18
CA ARG A 807 20.01 -0.32 -36.22
C ARG A 807 18.77 -0.52 -37.07
N ILE A 808 17.60 -0.27 -36.48
CA ILE A 808 16.30 -0.54 -37.10
C ILE A 808 15.44 0.72 -37.04
N LEU A 809 14.96 1.15 -38.20
CA LEU A 809 13.88 2.11 -38.33
C LEU A 809 12.56 1.33 -38.36
N GLY A 810 11.72 1.52 -37.36
CA GLY A 810 10.40 0.91 -37.27
C GLY A 810 9.30 1.95 -37.36
N ARG A 811 8.11 1.55 -37.80
CA ARG A 811 6.91 2.38 -37.70
C ARG A 811 6.63 2.72 -36.24
N ALA A 812 6.12 3.92 -35.98
CA ALA A 812 5.64 4.37 -34.69
C ALA A 812 4.41 5.26 -34.87
N GLY A 813 3.52 5.30 -33.87
CA GLY A 813 2.33 6.14 -33.91
C GLY A 813 1.05 5.40 -34.33
N SER A 814 0.13 6.11 -34.97
CA SER A 814 -1.23 5.65 -35.25
C SER A 814 -1.32 4.49 -36.26
N GLN A 815 -0.29 4.28 -37.08
CA GLN A 815 -0.21 3.24 -38.10
C GLN A 815 0.41 1.92 -37.57
N GLY A 816 0.47 1.75 -36.25
CA GLY A 816 1.13 0.62 -35.59
C GLY A 816 2.58 0.92 -35.21
N SER A 817 3.10 0.19 -34.24
CA SER A 817 4.46 0.39 -33.71
C SER A 817 5.28 -0.89 -33.76
N PHE A 818 6.50 -0.80 -34.29
CA PHE A 818 7.49 -1.88 -34.22
C PHE A 818 7.87 -2.15 -32.76
N LYS A 819 7.91 -3.43 -32.38
CA LYS A 819 8.32 -3.87 -31.05
C LYS A 819 9.64 -4.64 -31.16
N PRO A 820 10.76 -4.10 -30.64
CA PRO A 820 12.05 -4.78 -30.66
C PRO A 820 12.05 -6.19 -30.06
N PHE A 821 11.19 -6.44 -29.07
CA PHE A 821 11.06 -7.75 -28.40
C PHE A 821 10.47 -8.86 -29.29
N GLU A 822 9.92 -8.54 -30.47
CA GLU A 822 9.46 -9.53 -31.45
C GLU A 822 10.64 -10.13 -32.27
N LEU A 823 11.85 -9.55 -32.20
CA LEU A 823 13.01 -9.99 -32.99
C LEU A 823 13.43 -11.46 -32.78
N PRO A 824 13.46 -12.02 -31.55
CA PRO A 824 13.76 -13.44 -31.34
C PRO A 824 12.78 -14.37 -32.05
N ASP A 825 11.49 -14.00 -32.10
CA ASP A 825 10.47 -14.82 -32.77
C ASP A 825 10.62 -14.73 -34.29
N LEU A 826 10.85 -13.53 -34.82
CA LEU A 826 11.16 -13.33 -36.25
C LEU A 826 12.45 -14.06 -36.66
N TRP A 827 13.42 -14.17 -35.75
CA TRP A 827 14.62 -14.97 -35.98
C TRP A 827 14.29 -16.46 -36.10
N LYS A 828 13.46 -17.00 -35.20
CA LYS A 828 13.03 -18.40 -35.21
C LYS A 828 12.21 -18.78 -36.44
N GLU A 829 11.44 -17.84 -37.01
CA GLU A 829 10.74 -18.05 -38.28
C GLU A 829 11.70 -18.34 -39.45
N LYS A 830 12.95 -17.88 -39.35
CA LYS A 830 13.95 -18.02 -40.40
C LYS A 830 15.05 -19.03 -40.09
N PHE A 831 15.43 -19.17 -38.82
CA PHE A 831 16.51 -20.02 -38.36
C PHE A 831 16.05 -20.84 -37.15
N THR A 832 15.99 -22.16 -37.31
CA THR A 832 15.42 -23.07 -36.30
C THR A 832 16.44 -23.59 -35.28
N GLU A 833 17.74 -23.52 -35.57
CA GLU A 833 18.79 -24.20 -34.80
C GLU A 833 19.50 -23.29 -33.77
N GLU A 834 19.49 -21.97 -33.96
CA GLU A 834 20.22 -21.01 -33.12
C GLU A 834 19.23 -20.01 -32.50
N GLY A 835 19.44 -19.66 -31.23
CA GLY A 835 18.63 -18.63 -30.56
C GLY A 835 19.17 -17.23 -30.80
N LEU A 836 18.29 -16.23 -30.82
CA LEU A 836 18.66 -14.81 -30.78
C LEU A 836 18.17 -14.21 -29.47
N VAL A 837 19.10 -13.71 -28.66
CA VAL A 837 18.83 -13.09 -27.36
C VAL A 837 19.04 -11.59 -27.47
N LEU A 838 18.09 -10.81 -26.95
CA LEU A 838 18.22 -9.36 -26.84
C LEU A 838 19.01 -9.03 -25.57
N GLU A 839 20.15 -8.33 -25.72
CA GLU A 839 20.96 -7.88 -24.59
C GLU A 839 20.60 -6.45 -24.19
N LYS A 840 20.47 -5.54 -25.18
CA LYS A 840 20.12 -4.14 -24.94
C LYS A 840 19.27 -3.57 -26.05
N VAL A 841 18.22 -2.85 -25.69
CA VAL A 841 17.34 -2.16 -26.65
C VAL A 841 17.30 -0.69 -26.29
N LYS A 842 17.63 0.17 -27.26
CA LYS A 842 17.63 1.62 -27.08
C LYS A 842 16.93 2.31 -28.26
N ARG A 843 15.98 3.19 -27.97
CA ARG A 843 15.35 4.12 -28.91
C ARG A 843 16.17 5.41 -28.98
N VAL A 844 16.76 5.68 -30.12
CA VAL A 844 17.64 6.84 -30.34
C VAL A 844 16.85 8.10 -30.65
N GLY A 845 15.73 7.97 -31.35
CA GLY A 845 14.93 9.11 -31.80
C GLY A 845 13.55 8.73 -32.32
N LEU A 846 12.72 9.76 -32.42
CA LEU A 846 11.40 9.74 -33.05
C LEU A 846 11.36 10.80 -34.14
N TYR A 847 10.85 10.41 -35.30
CA TYR A 847 10.89 11.21 -36.52
C TYR A 847 9.54 11.18 -37.22
N TYR A 848 9.37 12.12 -38.14
CA TYR A 848 8.21 12.18 -39.03
C TYR A 848 8.63 12.48 -40.46
N TYR A 849 7.78 12.11 -41.42
CA TYR A 849 8.03 12.39 -42.83
C TYR A 849 7.58 13.80 -43.22
N ARG A 850 8.46 14.54 -43.88
CA ARG A 850 8.12 15.79 -44.58
C ARG A 850 8.83 15.82 -45.92
N GLY A 851 8.05 15.83 -47.02
CA GLY A 851 8.62 15.82 -48.37
C GLY A 851 9.43 14.56 -48.69
N GLY A 852 9.11 13.42 -48.07
CA GLY A 852 9.84 12.15 -48.25
C GLY A 852 11.08 12.00 -47.37
N GLU A 853 11.49 13.04 -46.64
CA GLU A 853 12.63 12.99 -45.72
C GLU A 853 12.17 12.84 -44.26
N LEU A 854 12.98 12.15 -43.46
CA LEU A 854 12.81 12.10 -42.00
C LEU A 854 13.30 13.40 -41.37
N LYS A 855 12.45 14.03 -40.55
CA LYS A 855 12.74 15.27 -39.83
C LYS A 855 12.60 15.07 -38.32
N ASP A 856 13.43 15.77 -37.53
CA ASP A 856 13.27 15.83 -36.08
C ASP A 856 12.01 16.63 -35.68
N LEU A 857 11.43 16.34 -34.52
CA LEU A 857 10.19 16.98 -34.06
C LEU A 857 10.33 18.46 -33.68
N PHE A 858 11.56 18.98 -33.60
CA PHE A 858 11.86 20.41 -33.46
C PHE A 858 12.06 21.14 -34.80
N GLU A 859 12.28 20.41 -35.89
CA GLU A 859 12.27 20.97 -37.24
C GLU A 859 10.80 21.19 -37.64
N ILE A 860 10.27 22.39 -37.43
CA ILE A 860 8.86 22.75 -37.70
C ILE A 860 8.73 23.48 -39.03
#